data_AF-A0AAD5P541-F1
#
_entry.id   AF-A0AAD5P541-F1
#
_cell.length_a   1.000
_cell.length_b   1.000
_cell.length_c   1.000
_cell.angle_alpha   90.00
_cell.angle_beta   90.00
_cell.angle_gamma   90.00
#
_symmetry.space_group_name_H-M   'P 1'
#
loop_
_entity.id
_entity.type
_entity.pdbx_description
1 polymer ?
#
loop_
_entity_poly.entity_id
_entity_poly.type
_entity_poly.pdbx_seq_one_letter_code
_entity_poly.pdbx_strand_id
1 'polypeptide(L)'
;MAMAQQKEECCISFVLSLVVVLLFLCNNGWFAIARADQTGYISAVGDPGMKRDSLRVAIESWNQCNEVGEEVPHMGSPRAADCFDIYQASSTQSNGKNCSLCNLLPYLLIHRVTEEDNKLGVGDPFLGLQPNALFDANLYAANKELYLGSKCQIEDSPKPWHFWMIMLKNGNMDTYAAKCPKNGYKVGPFGPDNGFPCFGEGCMNQPLIYHDYTTLQGANKTTLRGRFFGSWDLNADLSKGLVGNISYHSVTWEKEVGKGSWVFHHVLRTSTRYPWLMLYLRSDTSYGLSGGYHYPTRGMSKIIPESPNFKVRFALNVIKGGGPKSQFYLMDMGSCWKNNGQPCNGDVTSDVTRYSEMIINPNISSWCHPDHLGVCPPYHTFPNGTRVHRNDTARFPYAAYHFYCSPGNGKYLEFPYTLCDPYSNPQPQEIMQILPNPVWGEFGYPTTPGEGWIGDPRTWELDVGRLSQSLYFYQDPGTTPVRRKWLSIDLGTEIFKDPDQVAEWTVSDFDILVPKVTEKDNKLGFGDPFLGLQPNALFDANLYAANKELYLGSKCQIEDNPKPWHFWMIMLKNGNLDTYTAKCPKNGYKVGPFGPDNGFPCFGEGCMNQSLIYHYYTTLQGANSWDLNVDLSKGLVGNISYHSVTWEKEVGKGSWGFHHVLRTSTSEIIIYANISSWCHPDHLGVCPPYHTFPNGTKIFKNPDQVAEWTVNDFDILVPK
;
A
#
# COMPACT_ATOMS: atom_id res chain seq x y z
N MET A 1 74.39 32.11 -9.59
CA MET A 1 73.75 30.79 -9.66
C MET A 1 73.21 30.39 -8.27
N ALA A 2 72.21 31.10 -7.75
CA ALA A 2 71.58 30.77 -6.46
C ALA A 2 70.16 31.36 -6.28
N MET A 3 69.46 31.71 -7.37
CA MET A 3 68.11 32.30 -7.29
C MET A 3 67.09 31.69 -8.27
N ALA A 4 67.46 30.67 -9.04
CA ALA A 4 66.55 29.99 -9.97
C ALA A 4 65.99 28.66 -9.41
N GLN A 5 66.67 28.02 -8.45
CA GLN A 5 66.24 26.73 -7.89
C GLN A 5 65.17 26.83 -6.78
N GLN A 6 64.97 28.01 -6.20
CA GLN A 6 64.05 28.16 -5.06
C GLN A 6 62.58 28.39 -5.48
N LYS A 7 62.31 28.64 -6.76
CA LYS A 7 60.94 28.80 -7.28
C LYS A 7 60.29 27.49 -7.73
N GLU A 8 61.07 26.48 -8.11
CA GLU A 8 60.51 25.17 -8.50
C GLU A 8 60.17 24.30 -7.29
N GLU A 9 60.97 24.32 -6.22
CA GLU A 9 60.68 23.55 -5.01
C GLU A 9 59.46 24.06 -4.23
N CYS A 10 59.18 25.37 -4.29
CA CYS A 10 58.03 25.97 -3.62
C CYS A 10 56.71 25.62 -4.33
N CYS A 11 56.70 25.58 -5.67
CA CYS A 11 55.53 25.16 -6.44
C CYS A 11 55.23 23.66 -6.26
N ILE A 12 56.24 22.81 -6.20
CA ILE A 12 56.06 21.35 -6.00
C ILE A 12 55.53 21.06 -4.58
N SER A 13 56.02 21.77 -3.56
CA SER A 13 55.54 21.63 -2.18
C SER A 13 54.10 22.12 -1.99
N PHE A 14 53.71 23.20 -2.70
CA PHE A 14 52.34 23.71 -2.68
C PHE A 14 51.37 22.77 -3.41
N VAL A 15 51.79 22.18 -4.54
CA VAL A 15 50.99 21.20 -5.29
C VAL A 15 50.86 19.88 -4.51
N LEU A 16 51.92 19.39 -3.86
CA LEU A 16 51.84 18.21 -3.00
C LEU A 16 50.94 18.44 -1.79
N SER A 17 51.01 19.61 -1.15
CA SER A 17 50.14 19.95 -0.02
C SER A 17 48.68 20.08 -0.46
N LEU A 18 48.41 20.64 -1.64
CA LEU A 18 47.06 20.70 -2.20
C LEU A 18 46.52 19.30 -2.53
N VAL A 19 47.35 18.40 -3.06
CA VAL A 19 46.99 17.01 -3.35
C VAL A 19 46.76 16.21 -2.06
N VAL A 20 47.55 16.42 -1.01
CA VAL A 20 47.34 15.78 0.29
C VAL A 20 46.08 16.30 0.99
N VAL A 21 45.78 17.61 0.89
CA VAL A 21 44.53 18.19 1.38
C VAL A 21 43.32 17.70 0.56
N LEU A 22 43.44 17.58 -0.77
CA LEU A 22 42.41 16.98 -1.61
C LEU A 22 42.21 15.49 -1.29
N LEU A 23 43.27 14.72 -1.03
CA LEU A 23 43.17 13.32 -0.62
C LEU A 23 42.60 13.15 0.80
N PHE A 24 42.92 14.06 1.73
CA PHE A 24 42.31 14.08 3.07
C PHE A 24 40.85 14.55 3.04
N LEU A 25 40.47 15.48 2.16
CA LEU A 25 39.09 15.89 1.93
C LEU A 25 38.30 14.84 1.14
N CYS A 26 38.95 14.03 0.30
CA CYS A 26 38.34 12.86 -0.34
C CYS A 26 38.17 11.68 0.63
N ASN A 27 39.04 11.52 1.64
CA ASN A 27 38.93 10.44 2.64
C ASN A 27 38.11 10.82 3.89
N ASN A 28 37.93 12.10 4.22
CA ASN A 28 37.14 12.55 5.38
C ASN A 28 36.04 13.58 5.04
N GLY A 29 35.75 13.76 3.75
CA GLY A 29 34.58 14.49 3.29
C GLY A 29 33.32 13.68 3.55
N TRP A 30 32.70 13.92 4.70
CA TRP A 30 31.28 13.71 4.96
C TRP A 30 30.43 14.52 3.98
N PHE A 31 30.39 14.10 2.72
CA PHE A 31 29.14 14.12 2.00
C PHE A 31 28.39 12.89 2.49
N ALA A 32 27.36 13.13 3.31
CA ALA A 32 26.21 12.25 3.37
C ALA A 32 25.59 12.23 1.96
N ILE A 33 26.24 11.53 1.03
CA ILE A 33 25.56 10.92 -0.09
C ILE A 33 24.69 9.89 0.61
N ALA A 34 23.44 10.29 0.86
CA ALA A 34 22.36 9.35 1.07
C ALA A 34 22.63 8.19 0.12
N ARG A 35 22.81 6.98 0.64
CA ARG A 35 22.80 5.78 -0.19
C ARG A 35 21.46 5.87 -0.93
N ALA A 36 21.50 6.40 -2.15
CA ALA A 36 20.42 6.28 -3.09
C ALA A 36 20.22 4.78 -3.19
N ASP A 37 19.07 4.34 -2.71
CA ASP A 37 18.76 2.94 -2.52
C ASP A 37 18.97 2.20 -3.85
N GLN A 38 20.07 1.43 -3.93
CA GLN A 38 20.43 0.63 -5.10
C GLN A 38 19.55 -0.63 -5.20
N THR A 39 18.59 -0.84 -4.28
CA THR A 39 17.77 -2.04 -4.24
C THR A 39 16.64 -2.05 -5.28
N GLY A 40 16.37 -0.92 -5.95
CA GLY A 40 15.25 -0.85 -6.89
C GLY A 40 13.88 -0.92 -6.21
N TYR A 41 13.80 -0.70 -4.89
CA TYR A 41 12.56 -0.56 -4.13
C TYR A 41 12.36 0.87 -3.62
N ILE A 42 11.13 1.20 -3.26
CA ILE A 42 10.72 2.39 -2.52
C ILE A 42 9.79 1.98 -1.39
N SER A 43 9.70 2.79 -0.35
CA SER A 43 8.75 2.55 0.74
C SER A 43 7.32 2.90 0.31
N ALA A 44 6.40 2.00 0.62
CA ALA A 44 4.95 2.17 0.48
C ALA A 44 4.31 2.85 1.70
N VAL A 45 5.03 2.97 2.82
CA VAL A 45 4.56 3.65 4.03
C VAL A 45 5.02 5.10 4.09
N GLY A 46 4.26 5.93 4.80
CA GLY A 46 4.58 7.34 5.03
C GLY A 46 5.72 7.59 6.02
N ASP A 47 5.99 6.63 6.91
CA ASP A 47 7.07 6.67 7.90
C ASP A 47 8.02 5.46 7.73
N PRO A 48 8.88 5.45 6.69
CA PRO A 48 9.73 4.31 6.36
C PRO A 48 10.67 3.92 7.50
N GLY A 49 10.55 2.67 7.96
CA GLY A 49 11.33 2.15 9.08
C GLY A 49 11.00 2.80 10.42
N MET A 50 9.85 3.48 10.56
CA MET A 50 9.44 4.20 11.76
C MET A 50 10.48 5.23 12.24
N LYS A 51 11.07 5.99 11.30
CA LYS A 51 12.23 6.85 11.58
C LYS A 51 11.88 8.31 11.80
N ARG A 52 10.64 8.74 11.52
CA ARG A 52 10.22 10.14 11.71
C ARG A 52 10.13 10.47 13.19
N ASP A 53 10.64 11.62 13.64
CA ASP A 53 10.50 12.05 15.05
C ASP A 53 9.06 12.49 15.40
N SER A 54 8.38 13.15 14.46
CA SER A 54 6.96 13.51 14.61
C SER A 54 6.07 12.28 14.38
N LEU A 55 5.94 11.43 15.40
CA LEU A 55 5.14 10.21 15.33
C LEU A 55 3.66 10.52 15.07
N ARG A 56 3.00 9.56 14.44
CA ARG A 56 1.55 9.51 14.25
C ARG A 56 1.10 8.11 14.61
N VAL A 57 0.35 7.99 15.69
CA VAL A 57 -0.20 6.70 16.16
C VAL A 57 -1.66 6.87 16.53
N ALA A 58 -2.48 5.90 16.16
CA ALA A 58 -3.86 5.80 16.62
C ALA A 58 -4.09 4.44 17.27
N ILE A 59 -5.17 4.36 18.04
CA ILE A 59 -5.67 3.13 18.62
C ILE A 59 -7.13 2.97 18.25
N GLU A 60 -7.51 1.77 17.84
CA GLU A 60 -8.87 1.36 17.57
C GLU A 60 -9.18 0.10 18.38
N SER A 61 -10.24 0.15 19.17
CA SER A 61 -10.77 -1.03 19.87
C SER A 61 -12.27 -1.23 19.67
N TRP A 62 -12.80 -0.73 18.56
CA TRP A 62 -14.19 -0.93 18.20
C TRP A 62 -14.42 -2.39 17.78
N ASN A 63 -15.22 -3.12 18.55
CA ASN A 63 -15.64 -4.46 18.16
C ASN A 63 -16.69 -4.33 17.04
N GLN A 64 -16.32 -4.65 15.78
CA GLN A 64 -17.14 -4.35 14.59
C GLN A 64 -18.49 -5.06 14.56
N CYS A 65 -18.58 -6.27 15.10
CA CYS A 65 -19.79 -7.06 14.96
C CYS A 65 -20.93 -6.59 15.87
N ASN A 66 -20.76 -5.47 16.55
CA ASN A 66 -21.17 -5.45 17.92
C ASN A 66 -22.12 -4.35 18.34
N GLU A 67 -22.32 -3.28 17.56
CA GLU A 67 -23.27 -2.19 17.92
C GLU A 67 -23.21 -1.87 19.45
N VAL A 68 -21.99 -1.97 20.03
CA VAL A 68 -21.77 -2.18 21.48
C VAL A 68 -22.05 -0.94 22.30
N GLY A 69 -22.33 0.17 21.63
CA GLY A 69 -22.80 1.40 22.28
C GLY A 69 -24.03 1.16 23.17
N GLU A 70 -24.81 0.11 22.92
CA GLU A 70 -25.91 -0.28 23.82
C GLU A 70 -25.46 -0.96 25.12
N GLU A 71 -24.37 -1.74 25.12
CA GLU A 71 -23.88 -2.43 26.34
C GLU A 71 -23.12 -1.49 27.26
N VAL A 72 -22.53 -0.44 26.70
CA VAL A 72 -21.87 0.63 27.46
C VAL A 72 -22.35 2.00 27.01
N PRO A 73 -23.61 2.34 27.32
CA PRO A 73 -24.10 3.68 27.07
C PRO A 73 -23.20 4.65 27.84
N HIS A 74 -22.79 5.73 27.18
CA HIS A 74 -21.89 6.78 27.70
C HIS A 74 -20.38 6.47 27.70
N MET A 75 -19.94 5.27 27.29
CA MET A 75 -18.54 5.08 26.95
C MET A 75 -18.27 5.76 25.60
N GLY A 76 -17.31 6.68 25.56
CA GLY A 76 -16.95 7.40 24.34
C GLY A 76 -16.48 6.47 23.24
N SER A 77 -16.27 6.98 22.02
CA SER A 77 -15.73 6.15 20.96
C SER A 77 -14.31 5.70 21.33
N PRO A 78 -14.01 4.39 21.27
CA PRO A 78 -12.78 3.81 21.77
C PRO A 78 -11.66 3.91 20.70
N ARG A 79 -11.73 5.01 19.92
CA ARG A 79 -10.75 5.43 18.95
C ARG A 79 -10.08 6.69 19.47
N ALA A 80 -8.76 6.66 19.56
CA ALA A 80 -7.94 7.77 20.03
C ALA A 80 -6.66 7.86 19.19
N ALA A 81 -5.97 8.99 19.26
CA ALA A 81 -4.72 9.20 18.56
C ALA A 81 -3.73 10.06 19.34
N ASP A 82 -2.45 9.85 19.06
CA ASP A 82 -1.35 10.73 19.44
C ASP A 82 -0.57 11.12 18.19
N CYS A 83 -0.69 12.41 17.85
CA CYS A 83 -0.05 12.99 16.69
C CYS A 83 0.52 14.33 17.11
N PHE A 84 1.82 14.53 16.89
CA PHE A 84 2.50 15.75 17.31
C PHE A 84 3.61 16.14 16.34
N ASP A 85 3.88 17.43 16.24
CA ASP A 85 5.05 17.93 15.54
C ASP A 85 6.14 18.35 16.51
N ILE A 86 7.37 17.96 16.21
CA ILE A 86 8.56 18.39 16.96
C ILE A 86 9.25 19.54 16.23
N TYR A 87 9.62 20.56 16.99
CA TYR A 87 10.40 21.71 16.52
C TYR A 87 11.62 21.91 17.41
N GLN A 88 12.74 22.26 16.80
CA GLN A 88 13.92 22.67 17.56
C GLN A 88 13.68 24.08 18.15
N ALA A 89 13.96 24.26 19.44
CA ALA A 89 13.88 25.57 20.06
C ALA A 89 14.99 26.48 19.50
N SER A 90 14.60 27.58 18.84
CA SER A 90 15.57 28.53 18.26
C SER A 90 16.39 29.21 19.36
N SER A 91 17.71 29.09 19.30
CA SER A 91 18.64 29.79 20.19
C SER A 91 18.74 31.30 19.88
N THR A 92 18.30 31.73 18.70
CA THR A 92 18.37 33.11 18.22
C THR A 92 16.98 33.74 18.17
N GLN A 93 16.68 34.63 19.13
CA GLN A 93 15.64 35.63 18.94
C GLN A 93 16.07 36.60 17.83
N SER A 94 15.11 37.18 17.11
CA SER A 94 15.30 38.22 16.07
C SER A 94 16.11 39.45 16.52
N ASN A 95 16.42 39.57 17.82
CA ASN A 95 17.22 40.63 18.43
C ASN A 95 18.62 40.20 18.91
N GLY A 96 19.14 39.04 18.49
CA GLY A 96 20.53 38.62 18.78
C GLY A 96 20.83 38.27 20.24
N LYS A 97 19.81 38.09 21.10
CA LYS A 97 19.98 37.61 22.49
C LYS A 97 19.83 36.10 22.55
N ASN A 98 20.83 35.43 23.14
CA ASN A 98 20.77 33.99 23.45
C ASN A 98 19.60 33.70 24.39
N CYS A 99 18.69 32.83 23.95
CA CYS A 99 17.57 32.37 24.76
C CYS A 99 18.06 31.35 25.80
N SER A 100 18.21 31.77 27.07
CA SER A 100 18.63 30.88 28.17
C SER A 100 17.65 29.72 28.42
N LEU A 101 16.35 29.94 28.17
CA LEU A 101 15.30 28.92 28.29
C LEU A 101 15.37 27.85 27.18
N CYS A 102 15.87 28.21 26.01
CA CYS A 102 15.99 27.33 24.84
C CYS A 102 17.12 26.31 25.01
N ASN A 103 18.12 26.61 25.85
CA ASN A 103 19.13 25.63 26.28
C ASN A 103 18.56 24.61 27.29
N LEU A 104 17.44 24.93 27.95
CA LEU A 104 16.79 24.07 28.95
C LEU A 104 15.70 23.16 28.33
N LEU A 105 15.07 23.62 27.24
CA LEU A 105 14.08 22.89 26.44
C LEU A 105 14.51 22.93 24.97
N PRO A 106 15.35 21.98 24.53
CA PRO A 106 15.92 21.99 23.17
C PRO A 106 14.88 21.73 22.08
N TYR A 107 13.73 21.14 22.45
CA TYR A 107 12.66 20.78 21.52
C TYR A 107 11.29 21.17 22.10
N LEU A 108 10.38 21.53 21.20
CA LEU A 108 8.97 21.80 21.47
C LEU A 108 8.11 20.73 20.77
N LEU A 109 7.15 20.16 21.49
CA LEU A 109 6.13 19.26 20.93
C LEU A 109 4.80 20.01 20.81
N ILE A 110 4.22 19.97 19.62
CA ILE A 110 2.89 20.53 19.34
C ILE A 110 1.96 19.36 19.00
N HIS A 111 1.11 18.96 19.95
CA HIS A 111 0.11 17.93 19.70
C HIS A 111 -1.01 18.48 18.81
N ARG A 112 -1.35 17.70 17.78
CA ARG A 112 -2.43 17.97 16.81
C ARG A 112 -3.78 17.44 17.28
N VAL A 113 -3.74 16.40 18.11
CA VAL A 113 -4.92 15.78 18.73
C VAL A 113 -4.87 16.12 20.22
N THR A 114 -5.94 16.72 20.73
CA THR A 114 -6.05 17.11 22.15
C THR A 114 -6.79 16.06 22.97
N GLU A 115 -6.84 16.25 24.29
CA GLU A 115 -7.56 15.33 25.18
C GLU A 115 -9.07 15.38 24.90
N GLU A 116 -9.60 16.54 24.55
CA GLU A 116 -11.00 16.71 24.15
C GLU A 116 -11.32 15.90 22.88
N ASP A 117 -10.43 15.91 21.88
CA ASP A 117 -10.61 15.12 20.66
C ASP A 117 -10.68 13.62 20.97
N ASN A 118 -9.78 13.15 21.82
CA ASN A 118 -9.73 11.74 22.23
C ASN A 118 -10.94 11.35 23.08
N LYS A 119 -11.52 12.29 23.85
CA LYS A 119 -12.71 12.06 24.68
C LYS A 119 -14.05 12.09 23.94
N LEU A 120 -14.09 12.55 22.68
CA LEU A 120 -15.31 12.60 21.88
C LEU A 120 -16.08 11.26 21.88
N GLY A 121 -17.35 11.31 22.28
CA GLY A 121 -18.27 10.17 22.36
C GLY A 121 -19.58 10.40 21.62
N VAL A 122 -20.38 9.34 21.49
CA VAL A 122 -21.70 9.41 20.83
C VAL A 122 -22.54 10.50 21.50
N GLY A 123 -23.12 11.39 20.68
CA GLY A 123 -23.81 12.60 21.14
C GLY A 123 -22.98 13.88 21.09
N ASP A 124 -21.64 13.79 21.07
CA ASP A 124 -20.76 14.96 20.96
C ASP A 124 -20.54 15.35 19.49
N PRO A 125 -20.86 16.58 19.07
CA PRO A 125 -20.64 17.02 17.71
C PRO A 125 -19.17 17.33 17.45
N PHE A 126 -18.69 17.04 16.23
CA PHE A 126 -17.39 17.51 15.73
C PHE A 126 -17.47 17.86 14.24
N LEU A 127 -16.47 18.60 13.76
CA LEU A 127 -16.42 19.05 12.37
C LEU A 127 -16.34 17.87 11.40
N GLY A 128 -17.30 17.80 10.46
CA GLY A 128 -17.36 16.73 9.46
C GLY A 128 -18.15 15.49 9.89
N LEU A 129 -18.70 15.47 11.11
CA LEU A 129 -19.60 14.40 11.57
C LEU A 129 -20.89 14.39 10.74
N GLN A 130 -21.29 13.21 10.26
CA GLN A 130 -22.57 13.02 9.59
C GLN A 130 -23.74 13.13 10.59
N PRO A 131 -24.87 13.78 10.25
CA PRO A 131 -25.97 13.98 11.20
C PRO A 131 -26.53 12.70 11.81
N ASN A 132 -26.59 11.61 11.05
CA ASN A 132 -27.05 10.30 11.53
C ASN A 132 -26.03 9.62 12.45
N ALA A 133 -24.73 9.91 12.28
CA ALA A 133 -23.67 9.36 13.12
C ALA A 133 -23.69 9.92 14.54
N LEU A 134 -24.37 11.05 14.79
CA LEU A 134 -24.49 11.63 16.13
C LEU A 134 -25.16 10.69 17.13
N PHE A 135 -26.04 9.80 16.65
CA PHE A 135 -26.83 8.89 17.47
C PHE A 135 -26.56 7.40 17.17
N ASP A 136 -25.57 7.11 16.31
CA ASP A 136 -25.20 5.74 15.94
C ASP A 136 -23.73 5.52 16.29
N ALA A 137 -23.47 4.63 17.26
CA ALA A 137 -22.14 4.43 17.79
C ALA A 137 -21.14 3.85 16.75
N ASN A 138 -21.61 3.03 15.81
CA ASN A 138 -20.76 2.48 14.75
C ASN A 138 -20.34 3.58 13.79
N LEU A 139 -21.31 4.35 13.30
CA LEU A 139 -21.04 5.47 12.41
C LEU A 139 -20.21 6.54 13.12
N TYR A 140 -20.45 6.79 14.40
CA TYR A 140 -19.66 7.72 15.18
C TYR A 140 -18.20 7.29 15.27
N ALA A 141 -17.94 6.03 15.60
CA ALA A 141 -16.58 5.49 15.65
C ALA A 141 -15.87 5.64 14.29
N ALA A 142 -16.54 5.21 13.21
CA ALA A 142 -16.06 5.38 11.82
C ALA A 142 -15.67 6.84 11.53
N ASN A 143 -16.58 7.78 11.77
CA ASN A 143 -16.35 9.20 11.50
C ASN A 143 -15.28 9.81 12.41
N LYS A 144 -15.16 9.38 13.67
CA LYS A 144 -14.13 9.86 14.60
C LYS A 144 -12.73 9.50 14.12
N GLU A 145 -12.52 8.31 13.57
CA GLU A 145 -11.22 7.95 12.98
C GLU A 145 -10.88 8.84 11.78
N LEU A 146 -11.85 9.11 10.90
CA LEU A 146 -11.64 10.02 9.77
C LEU A 146 -11.27 11.43 10.25
N TYR A 147 -11.93 11.90 11.31
CA TYR A 147 -11.62 13.17 11.97
C TYR A 147 -10.21 13.20 12.57
N LEU A 148 -9.85 12.20 13.39
CA LEU A 148 -8.51 12.07 13.95
C LEU A 148 -7.45 11.95 12.85
N GLY A 149 -7.73 11.17 11.81
CA GLY A 149 -6.94 11.06 10.59
C GLY A 149 -6.67 12.44 9.99
N SER A 150 -7.71 13.24 9.76
CA SER A 150 -7.55 14.59 9.19
C SER A 150 -6.63 15.51 10.01
N LYS A 151 -6.61 15.36 11.34
CA LYS A 151 -5.70 16.11 12.24
C LYS A 151 -4.26 15.59 12.19
N CYS A 152 -4.10 14.30 11.96
CA CYS A 152 -2.82 13.61 11.90
C CYS A 152 -2.17 13.62 10.52
N GLN A 153 -2.92 13.98 9.47
CA GLN A 153 -2.50 13.89 8.07
C GLN A 153 -1.15 14.58 7.81
N ILE A 154 -0.31 13.90 7.04
CA ILE A 154 0.92 14.43 6.48
C ILE A 154 0.79 14.41 4.96
N GLU A 155 1.01 15.57 4.35
CA GLU A 155 1.13 15.68 2.90
C GLU A 155 2.40 14.98 2.41
N ASP A 156 2.26 14.08 1.45
CA ASP A 156 3.35 13.29 0.89
C ASP A 156 2.98 12.81 -0.53
N SER A 157 3.97 12.26 -1.25
CA SER A 157 3.83 11.69 -2.58
C SER A 157 3.97 10.16 -2.54
N PRO A 158 3.13 9.40 -3.27
CA PRO A 158 2.09 9.86 -4.21
C PRO A 158 0.78 10.32 -3.53
N LYS A 159 0.57 9.97 -2.27
CA LYS A 159 -0.64 10.28 -1.50
C LYS A 159 -0.27 10.69 -0.07
N PRO A 160 -1.12 11.51 0.59
CA PRO A 160 -0.98 11.76 2.01
C PRO A 160 -1.17 10.47 2.83
N TRP A 161 -0.68 10.50 4.07
CA TRP A 161 -0.76 9.40 5.03
C TRP A 161 -1.05 9.93 6.43
N HIS A 162 -1.43 9.04 7.36
CA HIS A 162 -2.00 9.42 8.66
C HIS A 162 -1.21 8.86 9.83
N PHE A 163 -1.47 7.64 10.28
CA PHE A 163 -0.88 7.06 11.48
C PHE A 163 -0.64 5.55 11.35
N TRP A 164 0.29 5.04 12.17
CA TRP A 164 0.31 3.63 12.54
C TRP A 164 -0.92 3.32 13.39
N MET A 165 -1.57 2.18 13.17
CA MET A 165 -2.77 1.83 13.93
C MET A 165 -2.48 0.70 14.90
N ILE A 166 -2.79 0.92 16.18
CA ILE A 166 -2.86 -0.11 17.20
C ILE A 166 -4.28 -0.67 17.17
N MET A 167 -4.43 -1.95 16.82
CA MET A 167 -5.72 -2.62 16.80
C MET A 167 -5.86 -3.50 18.03
N LEU A 168 -6.94 -3.30 18.78
CA LEU A 168 -7.32 -4.08 19.95
C LEU A 168 -8.67 -4.73 19.68
N LYS A 169 -8.76 -6.06 19.78
CA LYS A 169 -10.03 -6.77 19.60
C LYS A 169 -10.32 -7.72 20.76
N ASN A 170 -11.61 -7.97 20.96
CA ASN A 170 -12.15 -8.92 21.91
C ASN A 170 -12.96 -9.96 21.13
N GLY A 171 -12.58 -11.22 21.27
CA GLY A 171 -13.24 -12.35 20.59
C GLY A 171 -14.40 -12.96 21.38
N ASN A 172 -14.77 -12.39 22.53
CA ASN A 172 -16.03 -12.76 23.17
C ASN A 172 -17.21 -12.54 22.21
N MET A 173 -18.32 -13.25 22.39
CA MET A 173 -19.56 -13.03 21.61
C MET A 173 -20.82 -13.39 22.38
N ASP A 174 -21.73 -12.43 22.52
CA ASP A 174 -23.08 -12.70 22.99
C ASP A 174 -23.97 -13.16 21.82
N THR A 175 -24.16 -14.47 21.72
CA THR A 175 -24.98 -15.09 20.68
C THR A 175 -26.48 -14.89 20.88
N TYR A 176 -26.91 -14.42 22.06
CA TYR A 176 -28.30 -14.08 22.35
C TYR A 176 -28.62 -12.63 22.02
N ALA A 177 -27.64 -11.72 22.09
CA ALA A 177 -27.81 -10.35 21.62
C ALA A 177 -28.04 -10.28 20.10
N ALA A 178 -27.51 -11.26 19.35
CA ALA A 178 -27.70 -11.42 17.90
C ALA A 178 -27.36 -10.16 17.06
N LYS A 179 -26.40 -9.37 17.55
CA LYS A 179 -25.96 -8.11 16.89
C LYS A 179 -25.12 -8.38 15.66
N CYS A 180 -24.33 -9.45 15.69
CA CYS A 180 -23.44 -9.83 14.61
C CYS A 180 -24.23 -10.41 13.44
N PRO A 181 -24.11 -9.86 12.22
CA PRO A 181 -24.70 -10.49 11.04
C PRO A 181 -24.00 -11.82 10.76
N LYS A 182 -24.73 -12.77 10.17
CA LYS A 182 -24.19 -14.02 9.64
C LYS A 182 -23.90 -13.82 8.16
N ASN A 183 -22.62 -13.69 7.77
CA ASN A 183 -22.23 -13.50 6.37
C ASN A 183 -22.95 -12.31 5.70
N GLY A 184 -23.07 -11.17 6.39
CA GLY A 184 -23.77 -9.97 5.91
C GLY A 184 -25.28 -9.95 6.15
N TYR A 185 -25.88 -11.06 6.58
CA TYR A 185 -27.32 -11.15 6.82
C TYR A 185 -27.64 -11.04 8.31
N LYS A 186 -28.56 -10.13 8.67
CA LYS A 186 -29.08 -10.06 10.04
C LYS A 186 -29.74 -11.37 10.42
N VAL A 187 -29.43 -11.88 11.62
CA VAL A 187 -30.01 -13.11 12.17
C VAL A 187 -30.55 -12.83 13.57
N GLY A 188 -31.47 -13.69 14.03
CA GLY A 188 -31.91 -13.68 15.42
C GLY A 188 -30.95 -14.45 16.33
N PRO A 189 -31.26 -14.51 17.64
CA PRO A 189 -30.52 -15.31 18.62
C PRO A 189 -30.33 -16.75 18.14
N PHE A 190 -29.11 -17.27 18.24
CA PHE A 190 -28.77 -18.60 17.69
C PHE A 190 -28.32 -19.62 18.75
N GLY A 191 -28.67 -19.37 20.02
CA GLY A 191 -28.46 -20.30 21.12
C GLY A 191 -27.05 -20.25 21.71
N PRO A 192 -26.77 -21.06 22.75
CA PRO A 192 -25.45 -21.07 23.36
C PRO A 192 -24.46 -21.72 22.38
N ASP A 193 -23.43 -20.97 22.01
CA ASP A 193 -22.34 -21.46 21.19
C ASP A 193 -21.14 -21.76 22.09
N ASN A 194 -20.55 -22.95 21.96
CA ASN A 194 -19.32 -23.30 22.68
C ASN A 194 -18.06 -22.74 21.99
N GLY A 195 -18.22 -22.17 20.80
CA GLY A 195 -17.18 -21.56 19.99
C GLY A 195 -16.89 -20.10 20.32
N PHE A 196 -17.71 -19.40 21.12
CA PHE A 196 -17.39 -18.05 21.58
C PHE A 196 -17.49 -17.92 23.10
N PRO A 197 -16.45 -17.42 23.79
CA PRO A 197 -16.53 -17.13 25.22
C PRO A 197 -17.50 -15.96 25.44
N CYS A 198 -18.39 -16.09 26.41
CA CYS A 198 -19.19 -14.98 26.89
C CYS A 198 -19.69 -15.29 28.30
N PHE A 199 -19.69 -14.28 29.17
CA PHE A 199 -20.16 -14.39 30.56
C PHE A 199 -21.54 -13.74 30.76
N GLY A 200 -22.26 -13.45 29.68
CA GLY A 200 -23.53 -12.73 29.66
C GLY A 200 -23.37 -11.26 29.28
N GLU A 201 -24.35 -10.44 29.67
CA GLU A 201 -24.38 -9.00 29.41
C GLU A 201 -23.05 -8.32 29.75
N GLY A 202 -22.53 -7.52 28.82
CA GLY A 202 -21.24 -6.84 28.96
C GLY A 202 -20.02 -7.68 28.52
N CYS A 203 -20.20 -8.91 28.03
CA CYS A 203 -19.08 -9.71 27.50
C CYS A 203 -18.51 -9.15 26.20
N MET A 204 -19.33 -8.41 25.45
CA MET A 204 -19.01 -7.82 24.15
C MET A 204 -18.42 -6.41 24.24
N ASN A 205 -18.19 -5.93 25.44
CA ASN A 205 -17.82 -4.56 25.76
C ASN A 205 -16.49 -4.05 25.13
N GLN A 206 -16.32 -2.74 25.13
CA GLN A 206 -15.11 -2.01 24.76
C GLN A 206 -14.17 -1.84 25.95
N PRO A 207 -12.86 -1.71 25.71
CA PRO A 207 -11.91 -1.49 26.79
C PRO A 207 -11.92 -0.03 27.25
N LEU A 208 -11.56 0.17 28.52
CA LEU A 208 -11.03 1.45 28.98
C LEU A 208 -9.72 1.72 28.24
N ILE A 209 -9.56 2.94 27.71
CA ILE A 209 -8.31 3.40 27.09
C ILE A 209 -7.84 4.66 27.82
N TYR A 210 -6.64 4.58 28.36
CA TYR A 210 -5.89 5.68 28.92
C TYR A 210 -4.76 6.06 27.98
N HIS A 211 -4.45 7.35 27.93
CA HIS A 211 -3.44 7.91 27.04
C HIS A 211 -2.45 8.76 27.83
N ASP A 212 -1.20 8.32 27.85
CA ASP A 212 -0.08 9.16 28.24
C ASP A 212 0.49 9.80 26.96
N TYR A 213 0.23 11.09 26.79
CA TYR A 213 0.74 11.87 25.65
C TYR A 213 2.25 11.77 25.52
N THR A 214 2.70 11.78 24.26
CA THR A 214 4.13 11.75 23.96
C THR A 214 4.83 12.98 24.54
N THR A 215 5.83 12.77 25.38
CA THR A 215 6.58 13.84 26.03
C THR A 215 8.09 13.65 25.87
N LEU A 216 8.84 14.73 26.07
CA LEU A 216 10.29 14.69 26.17
C LEU A 216 10.73 14.33 27.60
N GLN A 217 11.46 13.23 27.69
CA GLN A 217 11.94 12.62 28.93
C GLN A 217 13.48 12.55 28.96
N GLY A 218 14.02 12.16 30.11
CA GLY A 218 15.46 12.10 30.38
C GLY A 218 16.08 13.45 30.79
N ALA A 219 17.33 13.40 31.25
CA ALA A 219 18.05 14.57 31.76
C ALA A 219 18.22 15.67 30.70
N ASN A 220 18.44 15.26 29.44
CA ASN A 220 18.65 16.17 28.31
C ASN A 220 17.37 16.47 27.53
N LYS A 221 16.21 15.93 27.92
CA LYS A 221 14.94 16.08 27.20
C LYS A 221 15.04 15.71 25.72
N THR A 222 15.68 14.57 25.42
CA THR A 222 15.90 14.06 24.06
C THR A 222 15.19 12.74 23.79
N THR A 223 14.63 12.09 24.80
CA THR A 223 13.89 10.83 24.64
C THR A 223 12.41 11.14 24.52
N LEU A 224 11.81 10.82 23.39
CA LEU A 224 10.37 10.85 23.21
C LEU A 224 9.76 9.56 23.74
N ARG A 225 8.67 9.68 24.51
CA ARG A 225 7.93 8.52 25.01
C ARG A 225 6.46 8.85 25.21
N GLY A 226 5.58 7.96 24.74
CA GLY A 226 4.14 8.01 24.97
C GLY A 226 3.56 6.61 25.10
N ARG A 227 2.28 6.51 25.46
CA ARG A 227 1.64 5.21 25.73
C ARG A 227 0.12 5.25 25.60
N PHE A 228 -0.45 4.16 25.07
CA PHE A 228 -1.83 3.76 25.33
C PHE A 228 -1.87 2.54 26.24
N PHE A 229 -2.81 2.51 27.20
CA PHE A 229 -2.99 1.36 28.08
C PHE A 229 -4.41 1.28 28.64
N GLY A 230 -4.79 0.13 29.16
CA GLY A 230 -6.12 -0.04 29.73
C GLY A 230 -6.53 -1.49 29.95
N SER A 231 -7.84 -1.72 30.04
CA SER A 231 -8.42 -3.02 30.40
C SER A 231 -9.83 -3.16 29.85
N TRP A 232 -10.24 -4.39 29.51
CA TRP A 232 -11.64 -4.72 29.27
C TRP A 232 -12.42 -4.93 30.57
N ASP A 233 -11.73 -5.23 31.66
CA ASP A 233 -12.36 -5.33 32.98
C ASP A 233 -12.64 -3.92 33.50
N LEU A 234 -13.83 -3.38 33.20
CA LEU A 234 -14.18 -1.97 33.50
C LEU A 234 -14.10 -1.58 34.98
N ASN A 235 -14.16 -2.56 35.89
CA ASN A 235 -14.03 -2.34 37.32
C ASN A 235 -12.58 -2.47 37.82
N ALA A 236 -11.61 -2.67 36.92
CA ALA A 236 -10.21 -2.82 37.27
C ALA A 236 -9.63 -1.49 37.75
N ASP A 237 -9.04 -1.50 38.93
CA ASP A 237 -8.31 -0.37 39.49
C ASP A 237 -6.83 -0.47 39.11
N LEU A 238 -6.49 0.07 37.94
CA LEU A 238 -5.12 0.04 37.42
C LEU A 238 -4.10 0.82 38.27
N SER A 239 -4.56 1.69 39.19
CA SER A 239 -3.68 2.43 40.10
C SER A 239 -2.99 1.51 41.11
N LYS A 240 -3.59 0.35 41.41
CA LYS A 240 -3.02 -0.68 42.30
C LYS A 240 -2.09 -1.64 41.57
N GLY A 241 -1.79 -1.38 40.30
CA GLY A 241 -1.02 -2.25 39.42
C GLY A 241 -1.83 -3.45 38.93
N LEU A 242 -1.14 -4.44 38.37
CA LEU A 242 -1.74 -5.64 37.75
C LEU A 242 -2.13 -6.73 38.76
N VAL A 243 -2.78 -6.33 39.86
CA VAL A 243 -3.18 -7.24 40.96
C VAL A 243 -4.54 -7.89 40.65
N GLY A 244 -4.60 -9.22 40.75
CA GLY A 244 -5.82 -10.00 40.52
C GLY A 244 -5.98 -10.50 39.08
N ASN A 245 -7.17 -11.02 38.77
CA ASN A 245 -7.54 -11.57 37.46
C ASN A 245 -8.14 -10.46 36.60
N ILE A 246 -7.28 -9.61 36.03
CA ILE A 246 -7.68 -8.49 35.18
C ILE A 246 -6.98 -8.58 33.82
N SER A 247 -7.74 -8.27 32.78
CA SER A 247 -7.21 -8.08 31.44
C SER A 247 -6.41 -6.80 31.42
N TYR A 248 -5.40 -6.75 30.55
CA TYR A 248 -4.57 -5.57 30.43
C TYR A 248 -4.01 -5.46 29.03
N HIS A 249 -4.00 -4.25 28.48
CA HIS A 249 -3.25 -3.95 27.29
C HIS A 249 -2.39 -2.72 27.51
N SER A 250 -1.25 -2.67 26.83
CA SER A 250 -0.39 -1.50 26.80
C SER A 250 0.47 -1.50 25.54
N VAL A 251 0.54 -0.36 24.88
CA VAL A 251 1.52 -0.09 23.84
C VAL A 251 2.27 1.18 24.21
N THR A 252 3.55 1.04 24.51
CA THR A 252 4.46 2.16 24.78
C THR A 252 5.34 2.35 23.56
N TRP A 253 5.51 3.58 23.09
CA TRP A 253 6.46 3.91 22.04
C TRP A 253 7.55 4.79 22.59
N GLU A 254 8.79 4.52 22.22
CA GLU A 254 9.95 5.32 22.62
C GLU A 254 10.98 5.47 21.50
N LYS A 255 11.65 6.62 21.50
CA LYS A 255 12.71 6.94 20.56
C LYS A 255 13.56 8.11 21.07
N GLU A 256 14.84 8.15 20.71
CA GLU A 256 15.65 9.36 20.87
C GLU A 256 15.51 10.28 19.62
N VAL A 257 15.30 11.58 19.84
CA VAL A 257 15.13 12.56 18.74
C VAL A 257 16.30 12.48 17.76
N GLY A 258 15.98 12.36 16.47
CA GLY A 258 16.94 12.31 15.36
C GLY A 258 17.71 10.99 15.24
N LYS A 259 17.40 9.98 16.06
CA LYS A 259 18.13 8.71 16.08
C LYS A 259 17.22 7.49 15.94
N GLY A 260 17.68 6.56 15.12
CA GLY A 260 17.09 5.22 15.03
C GLY A 260 15.63 5.20 14.61
N SER A 261 14.97 4.11 15.01
CA SER A 261 13.56 3.81 14.77
C SER A 261 12.78 3.93 16.08
N TRP A 262 11.48 4.20 16.00
CA TRP A 262 10.58 4.00 17.13
C TRP A 262 10.55 2.54 17.54
N VAL A 263 10.61 2.30 18.86
CA VAL A 263 10.39 0.98 19.44
C VAL A 263 9.01 0.96 20.07
N PHE A 264 8.12 0.12 19.53
CA PHE A 264 6.81 -0.12 20.11
C PHE A 264 6.86 -1.36 21.01
N HIS A 265 6.72 -1.16 22.32
CA HIS A 265 6.63 -2.20 23.33
C HIS A 265 5.17 -2.51 23.65
N HIS A 266 4.77 -3.74 23.35
CA HIS A 266 3.40 -4.24 23.48
C HIS A 266 3.31 -5.20 24.66
N VAL A 267 2.22 -5.09 25.40
CA VAL A 267 1.82 -6.01 26.46
C VAL A 267 0.34 -6.31 26.30
N LEU A 268 -0.02 -7.58 26.27
CA LEU A 268 -1.39 -8.06 26.30
C LEU A 268 -1.54 -9.12 27.38
N ARG A 269 -2.57 -9.00 28.21
CA ARG A 269 -2.94 -9.95 29.25
C ARG A 269 -4.42 -10.27 29.17
N THR A 270 -4.75 -11.55 29.21
CA THR A 270 -6.13 -12.03 29.30
C THR A 270 -6.57 -12.22 30.75
N SER A 271 -7.90 -12.20 30.96
CA SER A 271 -8.56 -12.55 32.22
C SER A 271 -9.52 -13.72 32.01
N THR A 272 -10.10 -14.24 33.09
CA THR A 272 -11.17 -15.24 33.01
C THR A 272 -12.40 -14.73 32.27
N ARG A 273 -12.66 -13.41 32.31
CA ARG A 273 -13.77 -12.77 31.60
C ARG A 273 -13.46 -12.49 30.15
N TYR A 274 -12.21 -12.14 29.85
CA TYR A 274 -11.74 -11.83 28.51
C TYR A 274 -10.58 -12.77 28.16
N PRO A 275 -10.85 -14.07 27.93
CA PRO A 275 -9.84 -15.06 27.58
C PRO A 275 -9.43 -15.00 26.12
N TRP A 276 -10.14 -14.22 25.30
CA TRP A 276 -9.88 -14.08 23.87
C TRP A 276 -9.67 -12.62 23.49
N LEU A 277 -8.41 -12.22 23.38
CA LEU A 277 -8.02 -10.85 23.08
C LEU A 277 -6.96 -10.81 21.98
N MET A 278 -6.98 -9.74 21.20
CA MET A 278 -6.01 -9.49 20.15
C MET A 278 -5.39 -8.10 20.28
N LEU A 279 -4.10 -8.01 19.99
CA LEU A 279 -3.35 -6.74 19.93
C LEU A 279 -2.37 -6.78 18.77
N TYR A 280 -2.55 -5.85 17.82
CA TYR A 280 -1.72 -5.72 16.62
C TYR A 280 -1.22 -4.30 16.40
N LEU A 281 -0.08 -4.21 15.73
CA LEU A 281 0.39 -3.00 15.06
C LEU A 281 0.14 -3.15 13.56
N ARG A 282 -0.55 -2.18 12.97
CA ARG A 282 -1.04 -2.22 11.59
C ARG A 282 -0.55 -1.08 10.73
N SER A 283 -0.33 -1.39 9.45
CA SER A 283 -0.17 -0.43 8.38
C SER A 283 -1.34 -0.48 7.40
N ASP A 284 -2.38 0.28 7.72
CA ASP A 284 -3.59 0.39 6.89
C ASP A 284 -3.40 1.33 5.68
N THR A 285 -4.20 1.14 4.63
CA THR A 285 -4.27 2.06 3.48
C THR A 285 -4.65 3.48 3.90
N SER A 286 -4.07 4.49 3.27
CA SER A 286 -4.37 5.89 3.60
C SER A 286 -5.78 6.34 3.19
N TYR A 287 -6.47 5.57 2.36
CA TYR A 287 -7.85 5.82 1.92
C TYR A 287 -8.56 4.51 1.56
N GLY A 288 -9.90 4.57 1.54
CA GLY A 288 -10.74 3.41 1.20
C GLY A 288 -11.00 2.51 2.40
N LEU A 289 -11.42 1.27 2.13
CA LEU A 289 -11.68 0.26 3.15
C LEU A 289 -10.36 -0.39 3.61
N SER A 290 -10.27 -0.77 4.88
CA SER A 290 -9.17 -1.62 5.40
C SER A 290 -9.68 -3.03 5.71
N GLY A 291 -8.81 -4.04 5.59
CA GLY A 291 -9.16 -5.47 5.61
C GLY A 291 -10.06 -5.90 6.77
N GLY A 292 -11.37 -6.00 6.50
CA GLY A 292 -12.41 -6.41 7.47
C GLY A 292 -13.47 -5.34 7.75
N TYR A 293 -13.24 -4.09 7.36
CA TYR A 293 -14.14 -2.98 7.62
C TYR A 293 -14.92 -2.59 6.36
N HIS A 294 -16.23 -2.50 6.46
CA HIS A 294 -17.10 -1.97 5.40
C HIS A 294 -17.20 -0.43 5.41
N TYR A 295 -16.44 0.23 6.28
CA TYR A 295 -16.33 1.69 6.35
C TYR A 295 -14.96 2.19 5.88
N PRO A 296 -14.88 3.40 5.31
CA PRO A 296 -13.59 4.01 5.00
C PRO A 296 -12.75 4.25 6.25
N THR A 297 -11.44 3.99 6.15
CA THR A 297 -10.46 4.14 7.23
C THR A 297 -9.33 5.10 6.82
N ARG A 298 -8.40 5.38 7.74
CA ARG A 298 -7.16 6.14 7.50
C ARG A 298 -5.95 5.41 8.07
N GLY A 299 -4.87 5.38 7.29
CA GLY A 299 -3.66 4.64 7.68
C GLY A 299 -2.35 5.19 7.12
N MET A 300 -1.32 4.36 7.28
CA MET A 300 0.10 4.66 7.04
C MET A 300 0.55 4.37 5.60
N SER A 301 -0.10 3.44 4.89
CA SER A 301 0.29 2.99 3.56
C SER A 301 -0.17 3.97 2.48
N LYS A 302 0.77 4.72 1.90
CA LYS A 302 0.54 5.66 0.79
C LYS A 302 0.54 5.00 -0.59
N ILE A 303 1.11 3.80 -0.69
CA ILE A 303 1.01 2.90 -1.85
C ILE A 303 0.40 1.60 -1.37
N ILE A 304 -0.65 1.12 -2.04
CA ILE A 304 -1.27 -0.16 -1.69
C ILE A 304 -0.37 -1.29 -2.23
N PRO A 305 0.21 -2.14 -1.36
CA PRO A 305 1.04 -3.26 -1.82
C PRO A 305 0.21 -4.28 -2.60
N GLU A 306 0.78 -4.78 -3.69
CA GLU A 306 0.11 -5.73 -4.59
C GLU A 306 1.00 -6.94 -4.85
N SER A 307 0.45 -8.14 -4.67
CA SER A 307 1.17 -9.38 -4.98
C SER A 307 1.46 -9.50 -6.49
N PRO A 308 2.61 -10.05 -6.89
CA PRO A 308 3.68 -10.58 -6.03
C PRO A 308 4.72 -9.53 -5.58
N ASN A 309 4.50 -8.25 -5.84
CA ASN A 309 5.57 -7.27 -5.97
C ASN A 309 5.74 -6.39 -4.73
N PHE A 310 5.99 -6.99 -3.57
CA PHE A 310 6.39 -6.24 -2.39
C PHE A 310 7.05 -7.13 -1.33
N LYS A 311 7.85 -6.50 -0.49
CA LYS A 311 8.47 -7.09 0.68
C LYS A 311 8.07 -6.32 1.93
N VAL A 312 8.22 -6.94 3.09
CA VAL A 312 8.02 -6.28 4.38
C VAL A 312 9.25 -6.52 5.24
N ARG A 313 9.73 -5.47 5.90
CA ARG A 313 10.92 -5.50 6.76
C ARG A 313 10.57 -4.94 8.13
N PHE A 314 11.03 -5.58 9.19
CA PHE A 314 10.85 -5.11 10.57
C PHE A 314 11.79 -5.87 11.52
N ALA A 315 12.07 -5.30 12.68
CA ALA A 315 12.70 -6.00 13.79
C ALA A 315 11.64 -6.43 14.81
N LEU A 316 11.70 -7.68 15.25
CA LEU A 316 10.77 -8.28 16.20
C LEU A 316 11.55 -8.96 17.33
N ASN A 317 11.10 -8.74 18.55
CA ASN A 317 11.57 -9.47 19.73
C ASN A 317 10.37 -9.89 20.57
N VAL A 318 10.07 -11.20 20.58
CA VAL A 318 9.04 -11.79 21.43
C VAL A 318 9.64 -12.06 22.81
N ILE A 319 9.09 -11.40 23.84
CA ILE A 319 9.57 -11.48 25.23
C ILE A 319 8.74 -12.52 25.99
N LYS A 320 7.41 -12.51 25.81
CA LYS A 320 6.47 -13.51 26.34
C LYS A 320 5.46 -13.89 25.27
N GLY A 321 5.15 -15.18 25.19
CA GLY A 321 4.43 -15.76 24.06
C GLY A 321 2.92 -15.91 24.21
N GLY A 322 2.28 -15.40 25.27
CA GLY A 322 0.82 -15.47 25.40
C GLY A 322 0.23 -16.86 25.66
N GLY A 323 1.04 -17.83 26.08
CA GLY A 323 0.59 -19.19 26.38
C GLY A 323 0.65 -20.15 25.17
N PRO A 324 0.26 -21.43 25.36
CA PRO A 324 0.35 -22.45 24.32
C PRO A 324 -0.68 -22.26 23.19
N LYS A 325 -1.78 -21.54 23.45
CA LYS A 325 -2.84 -21.27 22.45
C LYS A 325 -2.71 -19.90 21.77
N SER A 326 -1.70 -19.11 22.12
CA SER A 326 -1.50 -17.82 21.46
C SER A 326 -1.08 -18.01 20.02
N GLN A 327 -1.83 -17.39 19.12
CA GLN A 327 -1.51 -17.25 17.72
C GLN A 327 -0.77 -15.93 17.58
N PHE A 328 0.56 -15.99 17.63
CA PHE A 328 1.39 -14.82 17.37
C PHE A 328 1.69 -14.76 15.88
N TYR A 329 1.12 -13.77 15.21
CA TYR A 329 1.30 -13.56 13.79
C TYR A 329 2.58 -12.78 13.54
N LEU A 330 3.56 -13.43 12.92
CA LEU A 330 4.73 -12.76 12.36
C LEU A 330 4.31 -11.79 11.26
N MET A 331 3.29 -12.18 10.51
CA MET A 331 2.64 -11.40 9.48
C MET A 331 1.17 -11.81 9.45
N ASP A 332 0.29 -10.84 9.56
CA ASP A 332 -1.14 -10.92 9.28
C ASP A 332 -1.44 -9.87 8.20
N MET A 333 -2.23 -10.25 7.20
CA MET A 333 -2.50 -9.39 6.05
C MET A 333 -3.98 -9.44 5.71
N GLY A 334 -4.60 -8.27 5.66
CA GLY A 334 -6.00 -8.11 5.34
C GLY A 334 -6.23 -7.58 3.93
N SER A 335 -7.18 -8.17 3.21
CA SER A 335 -7.66 -7.69 1.91
C SER A 335 -9.16 -7.95 1.72
N CYS A 336 -9.71 -7.47 0.60
CA CYS A 336 -11.11 -7.66 0.22
C CYS A 336 -11.27 -7.80 -1.29
N TRP A 337 -11.98 -8.84 -1.73
CA TRP A 337 -12.53 -8.95 -3.08
C TRP A 337 -13.75 -9.87 -3.12
N LYS A 338 -14.57 -9.78 -4.15
CA LYS A 338 -15.73 -10.67 -4.33
C LYS A 338 -15.30 -12.01 -4.90
N ASN A 339 -16.08 -13.06 -4.66
CA ASN A 339 -15.79 -14.39 -5.23
C ASN A 339 -15.74 -14.41 -6.75
N ASN A 340 -16.38 -13.44 -7.42
CA ASN A 340 -16.33 -13.31 -8.87
C ASN A 340 -15.11 -12.51 -9.40
N GLY A 341 -14.16 -12.14 -8.53
CA GLY A 341 -12.95 -11.38 -8.88
C GLY A 341 -13.12 -9.87 -8.91
N GLN A 342 -14.33 -9.35 -8.76
CA GLN A 342 -14.55 -7.90 -8.68
C GLN A 342 -14.02 -7.32 -7.36
N PRO A 343 -13.57 -6.05 -7.37
CA PRO A 343 -13.20 -5.36 -6.14
C PRO A 343 -14.40 -5.22 -5.19
N CYS A 344 -14.11 -5.16 -3.90
CA CYS A 344 -15.12 -4.88 -2.90
C CYS A 344 -15.70 -3.47 -3.06
N ASN A 345 -16.97 -3.32 -2.68
CA ASN A 345 -17.71 -2.07 -2.81
C ASN A 345 -18.48 -1.67 -1.53
N GLY A 346 -18.27 -2.36 -0.42
CA GLY A 346 -18.98 -2.18 0.84
C GLY A 346 -20.28 -2.98 0.94
N ASP A 347 -20.61 -3.84 -0.03
CA ASP A 347 -21.75 -4.74 0.07
C ASP A 347 -21.36 -5.98 0.89
N VAL A 348 -21.75 -5.96 2.16
CA VAL A 348 -21.41 -7.00 3.14
C VAL A 348 -21.93 -8.40 2.79
N THR A 349 -22.84 -8.54 1.83
CA THR A 349 -23.36 -9.85 1.41
C THR A 349 -22.54 -10.51 0.30
N SER A 350 -21.82 -9.71 -0.48
CA SER A 350 -21.04 -10.18 -1.64
C SER A 350 -19.54 -9.94 -1.52
N ASP A 351 -19.13 -8.93 -0.75
CA ASP A 351 -17.74 -8.71 -0.37
C ASP A 351 -17.22 -9.86 0.48
N VAL A 352 -15.94 -10.20 0.33
CA VAL A 352 -15.29 -11.24 1.14
C VAL A 352 -13.96 -10.72 1.64
N THR A 353 -13.82 -10.68 2.96
CA THR A 353 -12.55 -10.34 3.62
C THR A 353 -11.62 -11.52 3.63
N ARG A 354 -10.34 -11.27 3.40
CA ARG A 354 -9.34 -12.32 3.29
C ARG A 354 -8.12 -12.05 4.14
N TYR A 355 -7.70 -13.08 4.86
CA TYR A 355 -6.57 -13.05 5.75
C TYR A 355 -5.48 -14.04 5.32
N SER A 356 -4.23 -13.58 5.39
CA SER A 356 -3.02 -14.39 5.19
C SER A 356 -2.15 -14.26 6.43
N GLU A 357 -2.04 -15.33 7.21
CA GLU A 357 -1.49 -15.29 8.56
C GLU A 357 -0.38 -16.33 8.75
N MET A 358 0.76 -15.91 9.32
CA MET A 358 1.86 -16.81 9.71
C MET A 358 2.01 -16.85 11.22
N ILE A 359 1.71 -18.00 11.84
CA ILE A 359 1.82 -18.20 13.29
C ILE A 359 3.21 -18.72 13.65
N ILE A 360 3.94 -18.02 14.53
CA ILE A 360 5.31 -18.42 14.93
C ILE A 360 5.44 -19.05 16.32
N ASN A 361 4.32 -19.19 17.05
CA ASN A 361 4.34 -19.89 18.33
C ASN A 361 4.63 -21.40 18.11
N PRO A 362 5.75 -21.95 18.61
CA PRO A 362 6.15 -23.34 18.37
C PRO A 362 5.21 -24.37 19.01
N ASN A 363 4.35 -23.96 19.94
CA ASN A 363 3.36 -24.85 20.56
C ASN A 363 2.12 -25.08 19.68
N ILE A 364 1.95 -24.31 18.60
CA ILE A 364 0.84 -24.47 17.67
C ILE A 364 1.19 -25.57 16.65
N SER A 365 0.37 -26.60 16.61
CA SER A 365 0.48 -27.68 15.63
C SER A 365 -0.43 -27.42 14.43
N SER A 366 -0.12 -28.06 13.30
CA SER A 366 -1.02 -28.08 12.15
C SER A 366 -2.37 -28.73 12.52
N TRP A 367 -3.48 -28.23 11.97
CA TRP A 367 -4.76 -28.96 11.92
C TRP A 367 -4.98 -29.59 10.56
N CYS A 368 -4.28 -29.10 9.53
CA CYS A 368 -4.27 -29.66 8.20
C CYS A 368 -3.45 -30.96 8.15
N HIS A 369 -4.14 -32.09 7.99
CA HIS A 369 -3.52 -33.41 7.93
C HIS A 369 -4.20 -34.29 6.87
N PRO A 370 -3.56 -35.39 6.42
CA PRO A 370 -4.12 -36.30 5.42
C PRO A 370 -5.51 -36.86 5.75
N ASP A 371 -5.82 -36.98 7.04
CA ASP A 371 -7.09 -37.45 7.60
C ASP A 371 -8.08 -36.31 7.90
N HIS A 372 -7.65 -35.04 7.77
CA HIS A 372 -8.46 -33.85 8.02
C HIS A 372 -8.32 -32.80 6.90
N LEU A 373 -8.63 -33.22 5.67
CA LEU A 373 -8.47 -32.40 4.46
C LEU A 373 -9.36 -31.15 4.40
N GLY A 374 -10.46 -31.12 5.16
CA GLY A 374 -11.43 -30.01 5.15
C GLY A 374 -10.85 -28.66 5.58
N VAL A 375 -9.79 -28.70 6.41
CA VAL A 375 -9.06 -27.52 6.89
C VAL A 375 -7.73 -27.29 6.16
N CYS A 376 -7.50 -28.03 5.07
CA CYS A 376 -6.36 -27.85 4.18
C CYS A 376 -6.78 -27.07 2.92
N PRO A 377 -5.91 -26.18 2.38
CA PRO A 377 -6.17 -25.63 1.06
C PRO A 377 -6.22 -26.73 -0.01
N PRO A 378 -7.05 -26.60 -1.06
CA PRO A 378 -7.14 -27.57 -2.15
C PRO A 378 -5.80 -27.97 -2.77
N TYR A 379 -4.88 -27.02 -2.89
CA TYR A 379 -3.53 -27.28 -3.38
C TYR A 379 -2.50 -26.35 -2.75
N HIS A 380 -1.26 -26.82 -2.73
CA HIS A 380 -0.07 -26.03 -2.47
C HIS A 380 0.56 -25.63 -3.80
N THR A 381 1.04 -24.39 -3.91
CA THR A 381 1.83 -23.92 -5.05
C THR A 381 3.26 -23.69 -4.61
N PHE A 382 4.21 -24.46 -5.16
CA PHE A 382 5.63 -24.27 -4.92
C PHE A 382 6.16 -23.01 -5.62
N PRO A 383 7.31 -22.46 -5.19
CA PRO A 383 7.90 -21.25 -5.81
C PRO A 383 8.12 -21.34 -7.32
N ASN A 384 8.34 -22.56 -7.84
CA ASN A 384 8.48 -22.81 -9.29
C ASN A 384 7.15 -22.89 -10.05
N GLY A 385 6.02 -22.64 -9.39
CA GLY A 385 4.66 -22.69 -9.95
C GLY A 385 4.01 -24.08 -9.95
N THR A 386 4.73 -25.14 -9.53
CA THR A 386 4.18 -26.49 -9.47
C THR A 386 3.09 -26.56 -8.42
N ARG A 387 1.92 -27.11 -8.80
CA ARG A 387 0.81 -27.33 -7.88
C ARG A 387 0.72 -28.79 -7.45
N VAL A 388 0.54 -29.01 -6.16
CA VAL A 388 0.28 -30.34 -5.58
C VAL A 388 -1.04 -30.28 -4.83
N HIS A 389 -1.95 -31.18 -5.19
CA HIS A 389 -3.27 -31.27 -4.56
C HIS A 389 -3.15 -31.88 -3.16
N ARG A 390 -4.01 -31.45 -2.23
CA ARG A 390 -4.10 -32.00 -0.87
C ARG A 390 -4.47 -33.48 -0.76
N ASN A 391 -4.73 -34.15 -1.88
CA ASN A 391 -5.00 -35.60 -1.90
C ASN A 391 -3.71 -36.40 -2.21
N ASP A 392 -2.67 -35.72 -2.69
CA ASP A 392 -1.35 -36.31 -2.90
C ASP A 392 -0.57 -36.26 -1.57
N THR A 393 -0.85 -37.25 -0.73
CA THR A 393 -0.32 -37.32 0.64
C THR A 393 1.20 -37.44 0.71
N ALA A 394 1.85 -37.85 -0.39
CA ALA A 394 3.29 -38.02 -0.47
C ALA A 394 4.03 -36.68 -0.70
N ARG A 395 3.37 -35.69 -1.32
CA ARG A 395 4.02 -34.44 -1.74
C ARG A 395 3.41 -33.19 -1.12
N PHE A 396 2.17 -33.23 -0.66
CA PHE A 396 1.54 -32.05 -0.08
C PHE A 396 2.15 -31.71 1.30
N PRO A 397 2.56 -30.45 1.55
CA PRO A 397 3.24 -30.09 2.80
C PRO A 397 2.22 -29.76 3.91
N TYR A 398 1.51 -30.76 4.43
CA TYR A 398 0.48 -30.58 5.48
C TYR A 398 0.95 -29.75 6.67
N ALA A 399 2.15 -30.05 7.19
CA ALA A 399 2.74 -29.37 8.33
C ALA A 399 3.02 -27.87 8.11
N ALA A 400 2.95 -27.38 6.86
CA ALA A 400 3.14 -25.98 6.53
C ALA A 400 1.86 -25.14 6.73
N TYR A 401 0.71 -25.78 6.90
CA TYR A 401 -0.59 -25.13 7.04
C TYR A 401 -1.16 -25.40 8.44
N HIS A 402 -1.56 -24.36 9.16
CA HIS A 402 -2.32 -24.55 10.39
C HIS A 402 -3.77 -24.86 10.04
N PHE A 403 -4.43 -23.93 9.34
CA PHE A 403 -5.86 -23.93 9.09
C PHE A 403 -6.19 -23.13 7.84
N TYR A 404 -7.06 -23.68 7.00
CA TYR A 404 -7.71 -22.97 5.90
C TYR A 404 -9.22 -23.11 6.07
N CYS A 405 -9.94 -21.98 5.97
CA CYS A 405 -11.38 -21.97 5.90
C CYS A 405 -11.88 -21.14 4.73
N SER A 406 -12.93 -21.64 4.07
CA SER A 406 -13.54 -21.05 2.89
C SER A 406 -14.60 -20.00 3.24
N PRO A 407 -14.89 -19.06 2.32
CA PRO A 407 -15.91 -18.05 2.57
C PRO A 407 -17.32 -18.63 2.58
N GLY A 408 -18.15 -18.14 3.50
CA GLY A 408 -19.52 -18.62 3.69
C GLY A 408 -20.46 -18.40 2.50
N ASN A 409 -20.09 -17.54 1.54
CA ASN A 409 -20.82 -17.28 0.30
C ASN A 409 -20.18 -17.94 -0.95
N GLY A 410 -19.21 -18.84 -0.77
CA GLY A 410 -18.59 -19.61 -1.86
C GLY A 410 -19.56 -20.64 -2.47
N LYS A 411 -19.70 -20.64 -3.80
CA LYS A 411 -20.67 -21.50 -4.52
C LYS A 411 -20.09 -22.81 -5.04
N TYR A 412 -18.78 -22.84 -5.28
CA TYR A 412 -18.08 -23.91 -5.99
C TYR A 412 -16.90 -24.43 -5.17
N LEU A 413 -17.06 -24.49 -3.84
CA LEU A 413 -16.04 -24.97 -2.92
C LEU A 413 -15.72 -26.43 -3.18
N GLU A 414 -14.43 -26.76 -3.17
CA GLU A 414 -13.97 -28.13 -3.37
C GLU A 414 -14.12 -28.95 -2.09
N PHE A 415 -14.94 -30.00 -2.14
CA PHE A 415 -15.13 -30.91 -1.01
C PHE A 415 -13.90 -31.82 -0.77
N PRO A 416 -13.50 -32.08 0.49
CA PRO A 416 -14.06 -31.54 1.73
C PRO A 416 -13.60 -30.09 2.00
N TYR A 417 -14.45 -29.29 2.64
CA TYR A 417 -14.10 -27.93 3.05
C TYR A 417 -14.69 -27.60 4.42
N THR A 418 -14.10 -26.62 5.08
CA THR A 418 -14.61 -25.99 6.29
C THR A 418 -14.91 -24.52 5.98
N LEU A 419 -16.07 -24.04 6.38
CA LEU A 419 -16.41 -22.61 6.27
C LEU A 419 -15.80 -21.86 7.45
N CYS A 420 -15.35 -20.63 7.22
CA CYS A 420 -14.96 -19.76 8.32
C CYS A 420 -16.18 -19.45 9.20
N ASP A 421 -15.93 -19.05 10.44
CA ASP A 421 -17.03 -18.60 11.28
C ASP A 421 -17.72 -17.40 10.59
N PRO A 422 -19.06 -17.34 10.59
CA PRO A 422 -19.76 -16.35 9.79
C PRO A 422 -20.05 -15.05 10.56
N TYR A 423 -19.49 -14.89 11.77
CA TYR A 423 -19.90 -13.87 12.73
C TYR A 423 -18.79 -12.90 13.16
N SER A 424 -17.51 -13.26 13.01
CA SER A 424 -16.37 -12.43 13.45
C SER A 424 -16.10 -11.21 12.56
N ASN A 425 -16.71 -11.16 11.37
CA ASN A 425 -16.70 -10.00 10.48
C ASN A 425 -18.12 -9.72 9.95
N PRO A 426 -18.45 -8.46 9.59
CA PRO A 426 -19.77 -8.14 9.05
C PRO A 426 -20.09 -8.88 7.74
N GLN A 427 -19.07 -9.13 6.93
CA GLN A 427 -19.12 -9.86 5.66
C GLN A 427 -18.46 -11.24 5.77
N PRO A 428 -18.72 -12.18 4.84
CA PRO A 428 -17.99 -13.44 4.78
C PRO A 428 -16.48 -13.25 4.79
N GLN A 429 -15.77 -14.20 5.39
CA GLN A 429 -14.32 -14.19 5.49
C GLN A 429 -13.72 -15.48 4.98
N GLU A 430 -12.47 -15.41 4.53
CA GLU A 430 -11.62 -16.55 4.16
C GLU A 430 -10.25 -16.37 4.83
N ILE A 431 -9.79 -17.40 5.52
CA ILE A 431 -8.56 -17.34 6.33
C ILE A 431 -7.59 -18.41 5.84
N MET A 432 -6.35 -18.01 5.61
CA MET A 432 -5.21 -18.88 5.31
C MET A 432 -4.15 -18.73 6.40
N GLN A 433 -4.04 -19.71 7.30
CA GLN A 433 -3.05 -19.73 8.36
C GLN A 433 -1.95 -20.74 8.05
N ILE A 434 -0.70 -20.29 8.06
CA ILE A 434 0.51 -21.08 7.81
C ILE A 434 1.41 -21.15 9.04
N LEU A 435 2.29 -22.16 9.04
CA LEU A 435 3.26 -22.44 10.12
C LEU A 435 4.69 -22.46 9.56
N PRO A 436 5.72 -22.25 10.41
CA PRO A 436 7.12 -22.40 10.04
C PRO A 436 7.40 -23.73 9.34
N ASN A 437 7.93 -23.66 8.12
CA ASN A 437 8.19 -24.83 7.30
C ASN A 437 9.22 -24.54 6.20
N PRO A 438 10.08 -25.50 5.81
CA PRO A 438 11.09 -25.27 4.78
C PRO A 438 10.56 -24.78 3.44
N VAL A 439 9.31 -25.12 3.08
CA VAL A 439 8.69 -24.64 1.82
C VAL A 439 8.50 -23.12 1.77
N TRP A 440 8.60 -22.44 2.91
CA TRP A 440 8.52 -20.97 3.01
C TRP A 440 9.88 -20.26 2.98
N GLY A 441 10.98 -21.01 3.04
CA GLY A 441 12.33 -20.45 3.21
C GLY A 441 12.76 -19.52 2.08
N GLU A 442 12.37 -19.80 0.82
CA GLU A 442 12.67 -18.93 -0.32
C GLU A 442 12.00 -17.55 -0.25
N PHE A 443 10.97 -17.40 0.60
CA PHE A 443 10.28 -16.13 0.84
C PHE A 443 10.83 -15.40 2.08
N GLY A 444 11.86 -15.92 2.74
CA GLY A 444 12.46 -15.34 3.95
C GLY A 444 11.71 -15.64 5.25
N TYR A 445 10.67 -16.46 5.21
CA TYR A 445 9.87 -16.84 6.37
C TYR A 445 10.53 -17.94 7.21
N PRO A 446 10.15 -18.09 8.50
CA PRO A 446 10.58 -19.17 9.36
C PRO A 446 10.48 -20.56 8.72
N THR A 447 11.55 -21.34 8.83
CA THR A 447 11.64 -22.68 8.25
C THR A 447 11.41 -23.79 9.26
N THR A 448 11.55 -23.50 10.55
CA THR A 448 11.40 -24.45 11.65
C THR A 448 10.64 -23.84 12.82
N PRO A 449 9.87 -24.64 13.60
CA PRO A 449 9.19 -24.13 14.79
C PRO A 449 10.17 -23.52 15.80
N GLY A 450 9.84 -22.32 16.31
CA GLY A 450 10.64 -21.61 17.31
C GLY A 450 11.61 -20.57 16.73
N GLU A 451 11.80 -20.53 15.40
CA GLU A 451 12.59 -19.50 14.74
C GLU A 451 11.90 -18.12 14.86
N GLY A 452 12.61 -17.13 15.40
CA GLY A 452 12.06 -15.80 15.71
C GLY A 452 11.16 -15.73 16.93
N TRP A 453 11.13 -16.79 17.75
CA TRP A 453 10.33 -16.85 18.96
C TRP A 453 11.11 -16.31 20.18
N ILE A 454 10.65 -16.66 21.38
CA ILE A 454 11.23 -16.21 22.65
C ILE A 454 12.72 -16.56 22.72
N GLY A 455 13.54 -15.54 22.95
CA GLY A 455 15.01 -15.68 23.03
C GLY A 455 15.73 -15.59 21.68
N ASP A 456 15.00 -15.39 20.58
CA ASP A 456 15.54 -15.29 19.22
C ASP A 456 15.05 -13.99 18.53
N PRO A 457 15.48 -12.80 19.01
CA PRO A 457 15.11 -11.52 18.39
C PRO A 457 15.74 -11.40 17.00
N ARG A 458 14.94 -10.95 16.02
CA ARG A 458 15.36 -10.92 14.61
C ARG A 458 14.88 -9.70 13.86
N THR A 459 15.66 -9.32 12.85
CA THR A 459 15.18 -8.47 11.77
C THR A 459 14.76 -9.36 10.60
N TRP A 460 13.50 -9.25 10.22
CA TRP A 460 12.91 -9.97 9.11
C TRP A 460 12.96 -9.11 7.84
N GLU A 461 13.22 -9.76 6.71
CA GLU A 461 12.91 -9.24 5.37
C GLU A 461 12.14 -10.34 4.64
N LEU A 462 10.83 -10.17 4.59
CA LEU A 462 9.89 -11.16 4.07
C LEU A 462 9.46 -10.79 2.66
N ASP A 463 9.52 -11.74 1.73
CA ASP A 463 8.95 -11.62 0.38
C ASP A 463 7.44 -11.92 0.42
N VAL A 464 6.74 -11.04 1.13
CA VAL A 464 5.32 -11.16 1.45
C VAL A 464 4.46 -11.22 0.19
N GLY A 465 4.80 -10.44 -0.83
CA GLY A 465 4.08 -10.45 -2.11
C GLY A 465 4.19 -11.79 -2.82
N ARG A 466 5.39 -12.37 -2.98
CA ARG A 466 5.55 -13.66 -3.67
C ARG A 466 4.92 -14.81 -2.90
N LEU A 467 5.02 -14.81 -1.57
CA LEU A 467 4.34 -15.83 -0.75
C LEU A 467 2.82 -15.73 -0.92
N SER A 468 2.26 -14.54 -0.71
CA SER A 468 0.81 -14.35 -0.75
C SER A 468 0.22 -14.55 -2.15
N GLN A 469 1.01 -14.46 -3.22
CA GLN A 469 0.62 -14.87 -4.58
C GLN A 469 0.51 -16.40 -4.72
N SER A 470 1.36 -17.15 -4.00
CA SER A 470 1.47 -18.61 -4.08
C SER A 470 0.40 -19.32 -3.23
N LEU A 471 -0.10 -18.64 -2.19
CA LEU A 471 -1.18 -19.13 -1.34
C LEU A 471 -2.51 -19.24 -2.09
N TYR A 472 -3.30 -20.23 -1.69
CA TYR A 472 -4.65 -20.44 -2.20
C TYR A 472 -5.63 -19.45 -1.57
N PHE A 473 -6.44 -18.81 -2.42
CA PHE A 473 -7.63 -18.09 -2.03
C PHE A 473 -8.73 -18.43 -3.02
N TYR A 474 -9.93 -18.67 -2.52
CA TYR A 474 -11.08 -19.10 -3.28
C TYR A 474 -11.54 -17.99 -4.24
N GLN A 475 -11.87 -18.42 -5.45
CA GLN A 475 -12.49 -17.62 -6.48
C GLN A 475 -13.41 -18.51 -7.32
N ASP A 476 -14.56 -17.99 -7.74
CA ASP A 476 -15.52 -18.72 -8.55
C ASP A 476 -14.87 -19.16 -9.87
N PRO A 477 -15.00 -20.45 -10.29
CA PRO A 477 -14.44 -20.95 -11.53
C PRO A 477 -14.88 -20.12 -12.75
N GLY A 478 -13.96 -19.91 -13.69
CA GLY A 478 -14.23 -19.17 -14.93
C GLY A 478 -14.25 -17.64 -14.79
N THR A 479 -13.96 -17.10 -13.61
CA THR A 479 -13.87 -15.65 -13.39
C THR A 479 -12.46 -15.12 -13.60
N THR A 480 -12.34 -13.81 -13.88
CA THR A 480 -11.05 -13.15 -14.12
C THR A 480 -10.20 -13.20 -12.85
N PRO A 481 -8.96 -13.73 -12.89
CA PRO A 481 -8.10 -13.79 -11.72
C PRO A 481 -7.93 -12.43 -11.04
N VAL A 482 -8.12 -12.39 -9.72
CA VAL A 482 -8.02 -11.15 -8.96
C VAL A 482 -6.57 -10.65 -8.88
N ARG A 483 -6.39 -9.33 -8.95
CA ARG A 483 -5.15 -8.65 -8.54
C ARG A 483 -5.18 -8.45 -7.03
N ARG A 484 -4.29 -9.13 -6.30
CA ARG A 484 -4.29 -9.16 -4.83
C ARG A 484 -3.64 -7.90 -4.27
N LYS A 485 -4.46 -6.89 -3.98
CA LYS A 485 -4.09 -5.67 -3.27
C LYS A 485 -4.27 -5.88 -1.77
N TRP A 486 -3.25 -5.63 -0.96
CA TRP A 486 -3.33 -5.83 0.50
C TRP A 486 -3.51 -4.49 1.19
N LEU A 487 -4.67 -4.33 1.82
CA LEU A 487 -5.14 -3.04 2.37
C LEU A 487 -4.65 -2.82 3.81
N SER A 488 -4.25 -3.90 4.48
CA SER A 488 -3.77 -3.91 5.86
C SER A 488 -2.63 -4.93 5.97
N ILE A 489 -1.54 -4.54 6.64
CA ILE A 489 -0.33 -5.34 6.85
C ILE A 489 0.06 -5.19 8.32
N ASP A 490 -0.01 -6.29 9.03
CA ASP A 490 -0.13 -6.31 10.48
C ASP A 490 0.83 -7.33 11.11
N LEU A 491 1.14 -7.12 12.38
CA LEU A 491 1.79 -8.13 13.22
C LEU A 491 1.35 -7.96 14.67
N GLY A 492 1.44 -9.04 15.43
CA GLY A 492 1.08 -9.04 16.85
C GLY A 492 0.49 -10.39 17.25
N THR A 493 -0.44 -10.38 18.20
CA THR A 493 -0.93 -11.65 18.77
C THR A 493 -2.42 -11.65 19.02
N GLU A 494 -2.99 -12.83 18.82
CA GLU A 494 -4.27 -13.28 19.31
C GLU A 494 -4.05 -14.33 20.39
N ILE A 495 -4.43 -14.02 21.63
CA ILE A 495 -4.52 -15.04 22.68
C ILE A 495 -5.88 -15.71 22.52
N PHE A 496 -5.89 -16.91 21.96
CA PHE A 496 -7.13 -17.61 21.59
C PHE A 496 -7.70 -18.43 22.76
N LYS A 497 -8.74 -17.89 23.40
CA LYS A 497 -9.54 -18.57 24.45
C LYS A 497 -8.68 -19.20 25.54
N ASP A 498 -7.74 -18.42 26.06
CA ASP A 498 -6.80 -18.82 27.09
C ASP A 498 -6.70 -17.72 28.16
N PRO A 499 -7.36 -17.89 29.32
CA PRO A 499 -7.32 -16.90 30.40
C PRO A 499 -5.95 -16.88 31.09
N ASP A 500 -5.66 -15.77 31.77
CA ASP A 500 -4.47 -15.60 32.61
C ASP A 500 -3.13 -15.73 31.87
N GLN A 501 -3.14 -15.48 30.56
CA GLN A 501 -1.94 -15.45 29.74
C GLN A 501 -1.39 -14.04 29.61
N VAL A 502 -0.08 -13.93 29.36
CA VAL A 502 0.61 -12.67 29.08
C VAL A 502 1.47 -12.82 27.84
N ALA A 503 1.22 -11.96 26.86
CA ALA A 503 2.09 -11.75 25.72
C ALA A 503 2.80 -10.40 25.87
N GLU A 504 4.07 -10.36 25.47
CA GLU A 504 4.92 -9.19 25.56
C GLU A 504 5.94 -9.22 24.42
N TRP A 505 6.05 -8.14 23.65
CA TRP A 505 6.99 -8.07 22.52
C TRP A 505 7.34 -6.63 22.17
N THR A 506 8.41 -6.47 21.40
CA THR A 506 8.77 -5.19 20.79
C THR A 506 8.88 -5.30 19.29
N VAL A 507 8.50 -4.23 18.59
CA VAL A 507 8.69 -4.07 17.14
C VAL A 507 9.31 -2.71 16.82
N SER A 508 10.23 -2.69 15.86
CA SER A 508 10.83 -1.48 15.29
C SER A 508 11.17 -1.68 13.81
N ASP A 509 11.65 -0.64 13.16
CA ASP A 509 12.19 -0.68 11.79
C ASP A 509 11.19 -1.20 10.74
N PHE A 510 9.89 -1.03 10.98
CA PHE A 510 8.83 -1.51 10.10
C PHE A 510 8.80 -0.70 8.79
N ASP A 511 8.90 -1.38 7.65
CA ASP A 511 8.78 -0.83 6.31
C ASP A 511 8.10 -1.81 5.35
N ILE A 512 7.38 -1.28 4.37
CA ILE A 512 6.78 -2.03 3.26
C ILE A 512 7.46 -1.56 1.98
N LEU A 513 8.15 -2.45 1.31
CA LEU A 513 9.00 -2.12 0.16
C LEU A 513 8.34 -2.59 -1.14
N VAL A 514 8.08 -1.66 -2.06
CA VAL A 514 7.53 -1.93 -3.39
C VAL A 514 8.55 -1.58 -4.47
N PRO A 515 8.61 -2.30 -5.61
CA PRO A 515 9.56 -1.98 -6.67
C PRO A 515 9.39 -0.55 -7.19
N LYS A 516 10.51 0.14 -7.35
CA LYS A 516 10.59 1.44 -8.02
C LYS A 516 10.29 1.22 -9.50
N VAL A 517 9.36 2.00 -10.05
CA VAL A 517 9.19 2.07 -11.52
C VAL A 517 10.43 2.75 -12.09
N THR A 518 11.17 2.07 -12.97
CA THR A 518 12.44 2.59 -13.50
C THR A 518 12.30 3.06 -14.95
N GLU A 519 13.23 3.91 -15.40
CA GLU A 519 13.35 4.37 -16.79
C GLU A 519 13.40 3.22 -17.83
N LYS A 520 13.81 2.02 -17.40
CA LYS A 520 13.81 0.81 -18.22
C LYS A 520 12.40 0.34 -18.59
N ASP A 521 11.42 0.51 -17.69
CA ASP A 521 10.01 0.19 -17.94
C ASP A 521 9.40 1.07 -19.05
N ASN A 522 9.88 2.31 -19.19
CA ASN A 522 9.43 3.25 -20.22
C ASN A 522 10.13 3.05 -21.58
N LYS A 523 11.25 2.33 -21.62
CA LYS A 523 12.09 2.10 -22.81
C LYS A 523 11.96 0.69 -23.41
N LEU A 524 11.03 -0.14 -22.94
CA LEU A 524 10.81 -1.51 -23.43
C LEU A 524 10.64 -1.55 -24.97
N GLY A 525 11.61 -2.09 -25.70
CA GLY A 525 11.50 -2.38 -27.13
C GLY A 525 10.74 -3.68 -27.37
N PHE A 526 10.25 -3.91 -28.60
CA PHE A 526 9.65 -5.19 -28.95
C PHE A 526 10.66 -6.34 -28.70
N GLY A 527 10.26 -7.34 -27.92
CA GLY A 527 11.12 -8.46 -27.50
C GLY A 527 11.68 -8.35 -26.08
N ASP A 528 11.54 -7.19 -25.41
CA ASP A 528 11.94 -7.04 -24.00
C ASP A 528 10.89 -7.64 -23.05
N PRO A 529 11.25 -8.52 -22.11
CA PRO A 529 10.27 -9.05 -21.15
C PRO A 529 9.84 -7.96 -20.15
N PHE A 530 8.55 -7.89 -19.83
CA PHE A 530 8.00 -7.05 -18.77
C PHE A 530 6.89 -7.75 -18.00
N LEU A 531 6.57 -7.23 -16.80
CA LEU A 531 5.62 -7.83 -15.88
C LEU A 531 4.20 -7.85 -16.49
N GLY A 532 3.57 -9.03 -16.54
CA GLY A 532 2.24 -9.22 -17.14
C GLY A 532 2.25 -9.53 -18.65
N LEU A 533 3.42 -9.63 -19.27
CA LEU A 533 3.55 -10.06 -20.66
C LEU A 533 3.18 -11.54 -20.82
N GLN A 534 2.24 -11.84 -21.71
CA GLN A 534 1.88 -13.22 -22.03
C GLN A 534 3.06 -13.93 -22.76
N PRO A 535 3.30 -15.25 -22.54
CA PRO A 535 4.46 -15.94 -23.10
C PRO A 535 4.59 -15.88 -24.63
N ASN A 536 3.45 -15.87 -25.34
CA ASN A 536 3.37 -15.74 -26.80
C ASN A 536 3.56 -14.31 -27.30
N ALA A 537 3.41 -13.31 -26.43
CA ALA A 537 3.49 -11.90 -26.79
C ALA A 537 4.94 -11.43 -27.01
N LEU A 538 5.95 -12.17 -26.52
CA LEU A 538 7.36 -11.84 -26.75
C LEU A 538 7.75 -11.90 -28.25
N PHE A 539 6.97 -12.63 -29.06
CA PHE A 539 7.24 -12.87 -30.48
C PHE A 539 6.16 -12.32 -31.43
N ASP A 540 5.12 -11.67 -30.91
CA ASP A 540 4.06 -11.02 -31.69
C ASP A 540 4.00 -9.53 -31.35
N ALA A 541 4.36 -8.67 -32.31
CA ALA A 541 4.45 -7.23 -32.10
C ALA A 541 3.12 -6.56 -31.74
N ASN A 542 1.99 -7.09 -32.19
CA ASN A 542 0.68 -6.54 -31.88
C ASN A 542 0.26 -6.93 -30.46
N LEU A 543 0.46 -8.19 -30.09
CA LEU A 543 0.15 -8.67 -28.74
C LEU A 543 1.11 -8.06 -27.70
N TYR A 544 2.38 -7.86 -28.07
CA TYR A 544 3.36 -7.15 -27.27
C TYR A 544 2.95 -5.70 -27.03
N ALA A 545 2.56 -4.97 -28.08
CA ALA A 545 2.13 -3.58 -27.98
C ALA A 545 0.88 -3.43 -27.09
N ALA A 546 -0.12 -4.31 -27.26
CA ALA A 546 -1.33 -4.31 -26.44
C ALA A 546 -1.03 -4.61 -24.96
N ASN A 547 -0.19 -5.62 -24.67
CA ASN A 547 0.22 -5.93 -23.29
C ASN A 547 1.05 -4.79 -22.68
N LYS A 548 1.89 -4.12 -23.48
CA LYS A 548 2.72 -3.00 -23.02
C LYS A 548 1.86 -1.78 -22.70
N GLU A 549 0.84 -1.51 -23.51
CA GLU A 549 -0.15 -0.47 -23.27
C GLU A 549 -0.89 -0.70 -21.94
N LEU A 550 -1.36 -1.92 -21.70
CA LEU A 550 -2.00 -2.29 -20.43
C LEU A 550 -1.04 -2.20 -19.23
N TYR A 551 0.21 -2.64 -19.42
CA TYR A 551 1.26 -2.54 -18.40
C TYR A 551 1.54 -1.09 -18.03
N LEU A 552 1.79 -0.22 -19.01
CA LEU A 552 2.01 1.22 -18.78
C LEU A 552 0.78 1.89 -18.16
N GLY A 553 -0.43 1.51 -18.61
CA GLY A 553 -1.68 1.98 -18.03
C GLY A 553 -1.84 1.64 -16.55
N SER A 554 -1.44 0.42 -16.16
CA SER A 554 -1.46 0.00 -14.75
C SER A 554 -0.50 0.80 -13.86
N LYS A 555 0.57 1.36 -14.44
CA LYS A 555 1.56 2.18 -13.73
C LYS A 555 1.11 3.64 -13.57
N CYS A 556 0.23 4.12 -14.45
CA CYS A 556 -0.25 5.51 -14.48
C CYS A 556 -1.64 5.70 -13.86
N GLN A 557 -2.27 4.64 -13.35
CA GLN A 557 -3.63 4.68 -12.83
C GLN A 557 -3.79 5.70 -11.68
N ILE A 558 -4.63 6.70 -11.89
CA ILE A 558 -5.05 7.65 -10.85
C ILE A 558 -6.44 7.23 -10.37
N GLU A 559 -6.53 6.86 -9.10
CA GLU A 559 -7.80 6.52 -8.46
C GLU A 559 -8.50 7.80 -7.98
N ASP A 560 -9.09 8.55 -8.91
CA ASP A 560 -10.07 9.60 -8.60
C ASP A 560 -11.50 9.03 -8.67
N ASN A 561 -12.30 9.29 -7.63
CA ASN A 561 -13.71 8.91 -7.54
C ASN A 561 -14.56 9.89 -8.39
N PRO A 562 -15.44 9.45 -9.32
CA PRO A 562 -16.06 8.12 -9.41
C PRO A 562 -15.58 7.24 -10.58
N LYS A 563 -14.53 7.61 -11.32
CA LYS A 563 -14.02 6.79 -12.41
C LYS A 563 -12.49 6.89 -12.52
N PRO A 564 -11.76 5.77 -12.36
CA PRO A 564 -10.33 5.76 -12.61
C PRO A 564 -10.10 6.09 -14.09
N TRP A 565 -9.21 7.05 -14.35
CA TRP A 565 -8.68 7.30 -15.68
C TRP A 565 -7.20 6.93 -15.68
N HIS A 566 -6.73 6.36 -16.79
CA HIS A 566 -5.41 5.73 -16.82
C HIS A 566 -4.33 6.72 -17.26
N PHE A 567 -4.43 7.28 -18.47
CA PHE A 567 -3.47 8.23 -19.02
C PHE A 567 -4.02 8.80 -20.33
N TRP A 568 -3.44 9.92 -20.79
CA TRP A 568 -3.65 10.42 -22.15
C TRP A 568 -2.70 9.70 -23.10
N MET A 569 -3.24 9.11 -24.17
CA MET A 569 -2.43 8.53 -25.23
C MET A 569 -2.29 9.49 -26.40
N ILE A 570 -1.06 9.72 -26.85
CA ILE A 570 -0.77 10.42 -28.10
C ILE A 570 -0.47 9.35 -29.15
N MET A 571 -1.39 9.16 -30.09
CA MET A 571 -1.18 8.24 -31.20
C MET A 571 -0.47 8.95 -32.35
N LEU A 572 0.58 8.32 -32.87
CA LEU A 572 1.18 8.66 -34.15
C LEU A 572 0.93 7.49 -35.11
N LYS A 573 0.29 7.78 -36.25
CA LYS A 573 0.07 6.80 -37.31
C LYS A 573 0.88 7.19 -38.53
N ASN A 574 1.60 6.24 -39.10
CA ASN A 574 2.20 6.40 -40.42
C ASN A 574 1.12 6.10 -41.46
N GLY A 575 0.83 7.09 -42.32
CA GLY A 575 -0.16 6.96 -43.40
C GLY A 575 0.31 6.16 -44.62
N ASN A 576 1.58 5.72 -44.64
CA ASN A 576 2.11 4.90 -45.73
C ASN A 576 1.59 3.46 -45.62
N LEU A 577 0.99 2.99 -46.72
CA LEU A 577 0.48 1.63 -46.84
C LEU A 577 1.38 0.84 -47.78
N ASP A 578 1.88 -0.30 -47.32
CA ASP A 578 2.48 -1.30 -48.19
C ASP A 578 1.36 -2.10 -48.88
N THR A 579 1.13 -1.79 -50.15
CA THR A 579 0.10 -2.41 -50.98
C THR A 579 0.49 -3.80 -51.50
N TYR A 580 1.75 -4.21 -51.37
CA TYR A 580 2.26 -5.50 -51.86
C TYR A 580 2.17 -6.61 -50.82
N THR A 581 2.42 -6.30 -49.54
CA THR A 581 2.50 -7.34 -48.49
C THR A 581 1.17 -7.67 -47.82
N ALA A 582 0.06 -7.00 -48.19
CA ALA A 582 -1.29 -7.27 -47.67
C ALA A 582 -1.40 -7.26 -46.13
N LYS A 583 -0.49 -6.56 -45.44
CA LYS A 583 -0.39 -6.56 -43.97
C LYS A 583 -1.54 -5.82 -43.27
N CYS A 584 -2.18 -4.86 -43.94
CA CYS A 584 -3.30 -4.09 -43.39
C CYS A 584 -4.65 -4.65 -43.86
N PRO A 585 -5.55 -5.08 -42.95
CA PRO A 585 -6.87 -5.56 -43.32
C PRO A 585 -7.80 -4.42 -43.78
N LYS A 586 -8.63 -4.68 -44.79
CA LYS A 586 -9.71 -3.76 -45.19
C LYS A 586 -10.96 -4.12 -44.39
N ASN A 587 -11.43 -3.20 -43.54
CA ASN A 587 -12.59 -3.39 -42.67
C ASN A 587 -12.53 -4.68 -41.83
N GLY A 588 -11.35 -5.05 -41.34
CA GLY A 588 -11.15 -6.26 -40.52
C GLY A 588 -10.95 -7.56 -41.31
N TYR A 589 -11.00 -7.53 -42.64
CA TYR A 589 -10.77 -8.71 -43.49
C TYR A 589 -9.40 -8.64 -44.17
N LYS A 590 -8.69 -9.77 -44.23
CA LYS A 590 -7.47 -9.92 -45.04
C LYS A 590 -7.84 -9.76 -46.52
N VAL A 591 -7.16 -8.84 -47.20
CA VAL A 591 -7.32 -8.55 -48.63
C VAL A 591 -6.00 -8.82 -49.34
N GLY A 592 -6.04 -9.30 -50.58
CA GLY A 592 -4.86 -9.49 -51.41
C GLY A 592 -4.20 -8.16 -51.83
N PRO A 593 -3.00 -8.21 -52.45
CA PRO A 593 -2.27 -7.01 -52.87
C PRO A 593 -3.09 -6.11 -53.82
N PHE A 594 -2.98 -4.81 -53.64
CA PHE A 594 -3.71 -3.79 -54.41
C PHE A 594 -2.89 -3.34 -55.64
N GLY A 595 -3.58 -3.10 -56.77
CA GLY A 595 -2.97 -2.48 -57.95
C GLY A 595 -2.61 -0.99 -57.74
N PRO A 596 -1.75 -0.40 -58.59
CA PRO A 596 -1.07 0.88 -58.36
C PRO A 596 -1.95 2.16 -58.37
N ASP A 597 -3.25 2.07 -58.63
CA ASP A 597 -4.06 3.24 -59.03
C ASP A 597 -4.85 3.95 -57.89
N ASN A 598 -4.47 3.79 -56.62
CA ASN A 598 -5.24 4.36 -55.49
C ASN A 598 -4.51 5.43 -54.66
N GLY A 599 -3.61 6.22 -55.26
CA GLY A 599 -3.17 7.48 -54.65
C GLY A 599 -2.42 7.38 -53.31
N PHE A 600 -1.69 6.28 -53.06
CA PHE A 600 -0.79 6.13 -51.91
C PHE A 600 0.67 6.20 -52.38
N PRO A 601 1.59 6.89 -51.66
CA PRO A 601 2.78 7.47 -52.28
C PRO A 601 4.08 6.68 -52.09
N CYS A 602 4.05 5.42 -51.62
CA CYS A 602 5.26 4.63 -51.40
C CYS A 602 5.17 3.23 -52.02
N PHE A 603 6.11 2.91 -52.91
CA PHE A 603 6.23 1.62 -53.60
C PHE A 603 7.55 0.93 -53.19
N GLY A 604 7.47 -0.18 -52.43
CA GLY A 604 8.61 -1.06 -52.11
C GLY A 604 8.66 -1.61 -50.66
N GLU A 605 9.49 -2.62 -50.43
CA GLU A 605 9.82 -3.11 -49.07
C GLU A 605 10.53 -1.99 -48.27
N GLY A 606 10.06 -1.74 -47.03
CA GLY A 606 10.64 -0.72 -46.13
C GLY A 606 9.84 0.58 -46.01
N CYS A 607 8.67 0.71 -46.67
CA CYS A 607 7.79 1.88 -46.56
C CYS A 607 7.09 2.03 -45.19
N MET A 608 6.95 0.94 -44.43
CA MET A 608 6.38 0.94 -43.08
C MET A 608 7.47 0.80 -42.01
N ASN A 609 7.93 1.93 -41.47
CA ASN A 609 8.86 1.97 -40.34
C ASN A 609 8.15 2.40 -39.06
N GLN A 610 8.54 1.81 -37.93
CA GLN A 610 8.09 2.25 -36.60
C GLN A 610 8.82 3.54 -36.19
N SER A 611 8.11 4.43 -35.50
CA SER A 611 8.70 5.66 -34.97
C SER A 611 9.70 5.37 -33.85
N LEU A 612 10.89 5.97 -33.93
CA LEU A 612 11.84 6.01 -32.82
C LEU A 612 11.42 7.12 -31.86
N ILE A 613 11.11 6.77 -30.61
CA ILE A 613 10.65 7.72 -29.59
C ILE A 613 11.84 8.05 -28.66
N TYR A 614 12.19 9.34 -28.58
CA TYR A 614 13.16 9.86 -27.63
C TYR A 614 12.44 10.65 -26.53
N HIS A 615 12.76 10.38 -25.27
CA HIS A 615 12.14 11.03 -24.11
C HIS A 615 13.19 11.79 -23.30
N TYR A 616 12.93 13.07 -23.00
CA TYR A 616 13.80 13.94 -22.21
C TYR A 616 13.05 14.40 -20.95
N TYR A 617 13.70 14.30 -19.78
CA TYR A 617 13.06 14.55 -18.48
C TYR A 617 13.05 16.04 -18.09
N THR A 618 12.04 16.42 -17.30
CA THR A 618 11.94 17.66 -16.55
C THR A 618 12.81 17.60 -15.28
N THR A 619 13.67 18.59 -15.05
CA THR A 619 14.38 18.79 -13.77
C THR A 619 13.81 19.99 -13.02
N LEU A 620 13.54 19.83 -11.72
CA LEU A 620 13.28 20.93 -10.79
C LEU A 620 14.50 21.88 -10.74
N GLN A 621 14.36 23.09 -11.28
CA GLN A 621 15.18 24.23 -10.85
C GLN A 621 14.26 25.25 -10.17
N GLY A 622 14.69 25.73 -9.01
CA GLY A 622 13.85 26.47 -8.07
C GLY A 622 13.42 27.87 -8.55
N ALA A 623 12.32 28.31 -7.93
CA ALA A 623 11.77 29.67 -7.85
C ALA A 623 11.20 30.29 -9.14
N ASN A 624 9.86 30.30 -9.20
CA ASN A 624 9.00 31.31 -9.82
C ASN A 624 9.18 31.63 -11.33
N SER A 625 9.15 30.62 -12.20
CA SER A 625 8.40 30.60 -13.47
C SER A 625 8.63 29.24 -14.15
N TRP A 626 7.63 28.72 -14.86
CA TRP A 626 7.81 27.55 -15.73
C TRP A 626 8.10 28.08 -17.14
N ASP A 627 9.37 28.22 -17.51
CA ASP A 627 9.75 28.36 -18.91
C ASP A 627 10.67 27.20 -19.26
N LEU A 628 10.11 26.18 -19.93
CA LEU A 628 10.89 25.10 -20.54
C LEU A 628 10.88 25.29 -22.06
N ASN A 629 11.78 26.11 -22.57
CA ASN A 629 12.07 26.19 -24.00
C ASN A 629 12.93 24.97 -24.41
N VAL A 630 12.29 23.87 -24.80
CA VAL A 630 12.99 22.74 -25.45
C VAL A 630 12.99 22.99 -26.95
N ASP A 631 13.98 23.74 -27.41
CA ASP A 631 14.22 24.00 -28.82
C ASP A 631 14.95 22.80 -29.47
N LEU A 632 14.18 21.82 -29.97
CA LEU A 632 14.72 20.71 -30.78
C LEU A 632 15.29 21.17 -32.14
N SER A 633 15.13 22.45 -32.54
CA SER A 633 15.66 22.95 -33.80
C SER A 633 17.17 23.14 -33.80
N LYS A 634 17.83 23.14 -32.62
CA LYS A 634 19.26 23.49 -32.49
C LYS A 634 20.25 22.32 -32.53
N GLY A 635 19.79 21.06 -32.65
CA GLY A 635 20.67 19.89 -32.55
C GLY A 635 20.59 18.83 -33.66
N LEU A 636 19.56 18.87 -34.52
CA LEU A 636 19.38 17.88 -35.59
C LEU A 636 19.83 18.44 -36.93
N VAL A 637 21.08 18.13 -37.31
CA VAL A 637 21.62 18.44 -38.64
C VAL A 637 21.19 17.32 -39.60
N GLY A 638 20.08 17.51 -40.34
CA GLY A 638 19.63 16.61 -41.42
C GLY A 638 18.12 16.64 -41.72
N ASN A 639 17.73 16.15 -42.92
CA ASN A 639 16.33 16.00 -43.38
C ASN A 639 15.58 14.87 -42.64
N ILE A 640 15.31 15.07 -41.35
CA ILE A 640 14.65 14.07 -40.49
C ILE A 640 13.23 14.53 -40.15
N SER A 641 12.25 13.64 -40.32
CA SER A 641 10.88 13.86 -39.84
C SER A 641 10.83 13.65 -38.33
N TYR A 642 10.26 14.58 -37.56
CA TYR A 642 10.12 14.45 -36.11
C TYR A 642 8.79 15.00 -35.61
N HIS A 643 8.30 14.43 -34.51
CA HIS A 643 7.19 14.94 -33.72
C HIS A 643 7.69 15.22 -32.30
N SER A 644 7.37 16.39 -31.77
CA SER A 644 7.61 16.72 -30.37
C SER A 644 6.34 17.22 -29.72
N VAL A 645 6.16 16.81 -28.46
CA VAL A 645 5.06 17.29 -27.62
C VAL A 645 5.67 17.83 -26.34
N THR A 646 5.36 19.09 -26.04
CA THR A 646 5.69 19.73 -24.77
C THR A 646 4.40 20.00 -24.03
N TRP A 647 4.39 19.81 -22.72
CA TRP A 647 3.22 20.06 -21.89
C TRP A 647 3.58 20.91 -20.69
N GLU A 648 2.67 21.81 -20.32
CA GLU A 648 2.85 22.75 -19.21
C GLU A 648 1.58 22.87 -18.39
N LYS A 649 1.74 23.15 -17.08
CA LYS A 649 0.64 23.45 -16.17
C LYS A 649 1.10 24.42 -15.10
N GLU A 650 0.32 25.47 -14.89
CA GLU A 650 0.56 26.44 -13.81
C GLU A 650 0.11 25.85 -12.46
N VAL A 651 0.96 25.93 -11.44
CA VAL A 651 0.63 25.39 -10.11
C VAL A 651 -0.44 26.28 -9.47
N GLY A 652 -1.62 25.72 -9.22
CA GLY A 652 -2.75 26.41 -8.58
C GLY A 652 -3.74 27.10 -9.53
N LYS A 653 -3.54 27.02 -10.86
CA LYS A 653 -4.51 27.49 -11.86
C LYS A 653 -4.52 26.61 -13.13
N GLY A 654 -5.71 26.36 -13.68
CA GLY A 654 -5.90 25.91 -15.07
C GLY A 654 -5.69 24.41 -15.38
N SER A 655 -6.07 24.06 -16.63
CA SER A 655 -5.91 22.76 -17.28
C SER A 655 -4.47 22.57 -17.82
N TRP A 656 -4.13 21.36 -18.28
CA TRP A 656 -2.86 21.13 -18.97
C TRP A 656 -2.89 21.73 -20.39
N GLY A 657 -1.85 22.47 -20.75
CA GLY A 657 -1.60 22.88 -22.13
C GLY A 657 -0.65 21.90 -22.81
N PHE A 658 -1.03 21.40 -24.00
CA PHE A 658 -0.19 20.53 -24.83
C PHE A 658 0.19 21.27 -26.11
N HIS A 659 1.48 21.52 -26.30
CA HIS A 659 2.02 22.11 -27.52
C HIS A 659 2.69 21.03 -28.37
N HIS A 660 2.25 20.89 -29.61
CA HIS A 660 2.74 19.89 -30.54
C HIS A 660 3.47 20.58 -31.69
N VAL A 661 4.65 20.08 -32.04
CA VAL A 661 5.42 20.47 -33.22
C VAL A 661 5.68 19.23 -34.06
N LEU A 662 5.37 19.31 -35.34
CA LEU A 662 5.61 18.24 -36.29
C LEU A 662 6.36 18.79 -37.50
N ARG A 663 7.47 18.17 -37.86
CA ARG A 663 8.20 18.43 -39.10
C ARG A 663 8.27 17.16 -39.93
N THR A 664 7.98 17.26 -41.22
CA THR A 664 8.06 16.13 -42.17
C THR A 664 9.17 16.40 -43.19
N SER A 665 9.97 15.40 -43.50
CA SER A 665 11.05 15.46 -44.51
C SER A 665 10.71 14.74 -45.81
N THR A 666 9.52 14.13 -45.90
CA THR A 666 9.00 13.43 -47.09
C THR A 666 7.63 13.96 -47.50
N SER A 667 7.33 13.94 -48.80
CA SER A 667 6.02 14.28 -49.33
C SER A 667 4.97 13.26 -48.89
N GLU A 668 4.00 13.73 -48.11
CA GLU A 668 2.79 13.02 -47.65
C GLU A 668 2.92 12.09 -46.44
N ILE A 669 2.88 12.70 -45.23
CA ILE A 669 2.55 12.02 -43.98
C ILE A 669 1.17 12.49 -43.52
N ILE A 670 0.25 11.55 -43.32
CA ILE A 670 -1.05 11.80 -42.67
C ILE A 670 -0.90 11.45 -41.20
N ILE A 671 -0.94 12.45 -40.31
CA ILE A 671 -0.89 12.22 -38.86
C ILE A 671 -2.25 12.48 -38.24
N TYR A 672 -2.74 11.46 -37.54
CA TYR A 672 -3.91 11.56 -36.67
C TYR A 672 -3.44 11.81 -35.24
N ALA A 673 -3.45 13.06 -34.78
CA ALA A 673 -3.33 13.33 -33.35
C ALA A 673 -4.71 13.12 -32.73
N ASN A 674 -4.93 11.94 -32.14
CA ASN A 674 -6.17 11.64 -31.42
C ASN A 674 -5.85 11.57 -29.93
N ILE A 675 -6.53 12.37 -29.13
CA ILE A 675 -6.50 12.29 -27.67
C ILE A 675 -7.63 11.34 -27.29
N SER A 676 -7.30 10.09 -26.98
CA SER A 676 -8.28 9.10 -26.53
C SER A 676 -8.19 8.93 -25.02
N SER A 677 -9.32 9.05 -24.32
CA SER A 677 -9.48 8.52 -22.97
C SER A 677 -9.81 7.03 -23.04
N TRP A 678 -9.05 6.18 -22.35
CA TRP A 678 -9.38 4.77 -22.19
C TRP A 678 -10.23 4.58 -20.94
N CYS A 679 -11.45 4.04 -21.11
CA CYS A 679 -12.30 3.57 -20.02
C CYS A 679 -12.25 2.04 -19.97
N HIS A 680 -12.37 1.46 -18.77
CA HIS A 680 -12.35 0.03 -18.53
C HIS A 680 -13.37 -0.73 -19.43
N PRO A 681 -13.01 -1.88 -20.02
CA PRO A 681 -13.87 -2.62 -20.96
C PRO A 681 -15.17 -3.20 -20.37
N ASP A 682 -15.39 -3.11 -19.05
CA ASP A 682 -16.58 -3.66 -18.37
C ASP A 682 -17.83 -2.76 -18.47
N HIS A 683 -17.78 -1.67 -19.23
CA HIS A 683 -18.89 -0.71 -19.37
C HIS A 683 -19.29 -0.50 -20.83
N LEU A 684 -19.79 -1.56 -21.48
CA LEU A 684 -20.33 -1.55 -22.85
C LEU A 684 -21.63 -0.74 -23.03
N GLY A 685 -22.11 -0.02 -22.01
CA GLY A 685 -23.38 0.71 -22.07
C GLY A 685 -23.30 2.25 -22.06
N VAL A 686 -22.15 2.86 -21.73
CA VAL A 686 -22.08 4.33 -21.49
C VAL A 686 -20.80 4.97 -22.06
N CYS A 687 -20.02 4.27 -22.89
CA CYS A 687 -18.88 4.88 -23.58
C CYS A 687 -19.32 5.34 -24.98
N PRO A 688 -19.14 6.61 -25.35
CA PRO A 688 -19.34 6.99 -26.75
C PRO A 688 -18.29 6.27 -27.62
N PRO A 689 -18.64 5.82 -28.83
CA PRO A 689 -17.68 5.27 -29.78
C PRO A 689 -16.61 6.31 -30.08
N TYR A 690 -15.38 5.88 -30.39
CA TYR A 690 -14.24 6.72 -30.79
C TYR A 690 -14.69 7.99 -31.54
N HIS A 691 -14.75 9.13 -30.86
CA HIS A 691 -15.02 10.39 -31.53
C HIS A 691 -13.71 10.90 -32.13
N THR A 692 -13.56 10.71 -33.43
CA THR A 692 -12.60 11.49 -34.24
C THR A 692 -13.14 12.92 -34.38
N PHE A 693 -12.47 13.89 -33.77
CA PHE A 693 -12.82 15.30 -33.94
C PHE A 693 -12.11 15.91 -35.16
N PRO A 694 -12.77 16.76 -35.96
CA PRO A 694 -12.20 17.32 -37.20
C PRO A 694 -11.01 18.28 -36.96
N ASN A 695 -10.85 18.83 -35.76
CA ASN A 695 -9.92 19.93 -35.51
C ASN A 695 -8.45 19.51 -35.28
N GLY A 696 -8.12 18.21 -35.27
CA GLY A 696 -6.75 17.71 -35.07
C GLY A 696 -6.07 17.11 -36.30
N THR A 697 -6.74 17.06 -37.46
CA THR A 697 -6.19 16.39 -38.66
C THR A 697 -5.48 17.40 -39.55
N LYS A 698 -4.15 17.31 -39.64
CA LYS A 698 -3.35 18.04 -40.64
C LYS A 698 -2.79 17.06 -41.67
N ILE A 699 -3.11 17.29 -42.95
CA ILE A 699 -2.57 16.55 -44.08
C ILE A 699 -1.46 17.39 -44.71
N PHE A 700 -0.24 16.88 -44.70
CA PHE A 700 0.89 17.52 -45.36
C PHE A 700 1.02 16.95 -46.75
N LYS A 701 1.10 17.82 -47.76
CA LYS A 701 1.27 17.40 -49.16
C LYS A 701 2.67 17.65 -49.72
N ASN A 702 3.51 18.39 -49.00
CA ASN A 702 4.85 18.78 -49.44
C ASN A 702 5.91 18.44 -48.38
N PRO A 703 7.15 18.11 -48.80
CA PRO A 703 8.27 17.94 -47.88
C PRO A 703 8.62 19.28 -47.19
N ASP A 704 9.24 19.20 -46.01
CA ASP A 704 9.71 20.33 -45.18
C ASP A 704 8.62 21.23 -44.58
N GLN A 705 7.38 20.75 -44.55
CA GLN A 705 6.31 21.44 -43.82
C GLN A 705 6.42 21.19 -42.31
N VAL A 706 6.34 22.30 -41.56
CA VAL A 706 6.19 22.31 -40.11
C VAL A 706 4.74 22.65 -39.78
N ALA A 707 4.10 21.88 -38.91
CA ALA A 707 2.91 22.35 -38.24
C ALA A 707 3.09 22.39 -36.73
N GLU A 708 2.54 23.45 -36.19
CA GLU A 708 2.44 23.69 -34.76
C GLU A 708 0.96 23.84 -34.42
N TRP A 709 0.59 23.33 -33.25
CA TRP A 709 -0.71 23.59 -32.64
C TRP A 709 -0.64 23.40 -31.13
N THR A 710 -1.56 24.06 -30.44
CA THR A 710 -1.68 23.95 -28.98
C THR A 710 -3.09 23.49 -28.64
N VAL A 711 -3.19 22.53 -27.73
CA VAL A 711 -4.45 22.04 -27.16
C VAL A 711 -4.48 22.48 -25.70
N ASN A 712 -5.41 23.38 -25.37
CA ASN A 712 -5.69 23.82 -24.01
C ASN A 712 -7.12 23.43 -23.64
N ASP A 713 -7.40 23.27 -22.33
CA ASP A 713 -8.76 23.08 -21.81
C ASP A 713 -9.52 21.90 -22.44
N PHE A 714 -8.82 20.80 -22.72
CA PHE A 714 -9.44 19.59 -23.27
C PHE A 714 -10.30 18.87 -22.22
N ASP A 715 -11.59 18.73 -22.51
CA ASP A 715 -12.54 18.01 -21.67
C ASP A 715 -13.50 17.15 -22.54
N ILE A 716 -13.93 16.01 -22.00
CA ILE A 716 -14.87 15.10 -22.68
C ILE A 716 -16.25 15.30 -22.06
N LEU A 717 -17.09 16.08 -22.73
CA LEU A 717 -18.46 16.32 -22.31
C LEU A 717 -19.35 15.16 -22.74
N VAL A 718 -19.87 14.39 -21.78
CA VAL A 718 -20.90 13.38 -22.01
C VAL A 718 -22.28 14.03 -21.80
N PRO A 719 -23.26 13.84 -22.70
CA PRO A 719 -24.62 14.33 -22.47
C PRO A 719 -25.18 13.74 -21.17
N LYS A 720 -25.90 14.56 -20.40
CA LYS A 720 -26.61 14.11 -19.19
C LYS A 720 -27.74 13.15 -19.50
#